data_AF-A0A800MC24-F1
#
_entry.id   AF-A0A800MC24-F1
#
_cell.length_a   1.000
_cell.length_b   1.000
_cell.length_c   1.000
_cell.angle_alpha   90.00
_cell.angle_beta   90.00
_cell.angle_gamma   90.00
#
_symmetry.space_group_name_H-M   'P 1'
#
loop_
_entity.id
_entity.type
_entity.pdbx_description
1 polymer ?
#
loop_
_entity_poly.entity_id
_entity_poly.type
_entity_poly.pdbx_seq_one_letter_code
_entity_poly.pdbx_strand_id
1 'polypeptide(L)'
;MRNKSLITLSALVMLQYNSPAQLGPDGTGTVNGYSIGPNVNLKASSPQFLAAGYYHTLAIRKDGSIVAKGWNDYNQSTVPKNLEKAASVSGGYYHSLASMEDGSVVTWGRNNYGQRDVPEGLGSVVSVSAGHGHSMALKEDGTIVLWGRNNYGQISPPEALLEVIQLVAGREHSIALQKDGTVMAWGRNDSNQSNVPEGLGGVTQIAAAYFHSLALKGDGTVVAWGSNKYGEADVPEGLNDVVAISAGGFHSVALKEDGTVVAWGRNIYGQTDVPAGLSNVTGIVSGTGHNAALKENGTIVTWGSNDYGQGDPMPGISPANLRGAELTGANLSGSELTGVDFGNGTVTSLNIGDYHTLALKAEGTVRAWGSNALGQCNVPEGLTNVTAISAGDFHSVALLANGTIVGWGSNEYGQTLSPTGLNNVIAIDAGHQRNVVLRQGGTVVAWGRNIYGEGSVPAALRDVISVSAGGYHTVALRENGSIVAWGSNDYGQSLVPLGLGKLISAEAGYEHTVVLKENGTVVAWGNNLQGQCNVPAGLSNVIAIQAADFYSMALKSDGTVVCWGGNLYGETDVPAGLSDAISISGMYYHSGAIKSDGTIILWGTDLDGQVSVPENLTSTSLSRANLSNANLTDANMAGANLTSANLSGANLTNANLSGANLTGANLSGALISGTNLIGAIGADLTGAILDKPVEFTISTSIVRLPSGKANKIKIVFSTETSKTYAIQSSPDLSAWRSIESNIQGNGQKVERSFDLGDSKYFLRAIKR
;
A
#
# COMPACT_ATOMS: atom_id res chain seq x y z
N MET A 1 -31.31 -40.03 19.63
CA MET A 1 -29.99 -40.64 19.86
C MET A 1 -29.59 -41.44 18.62
N ARG A 2 -28.83 -40.85 17.70
CA ARG A 2 -28.49 -41.45 16.40
C ARG A 2 -26.98 -41.55 16.25
N ASN A 3 -26.49 -42.78 16.21
CA ASN A 3 -25.19 -43.13 15.61
C ASN A 3 -25.31 -43.01 14.08
N LYS A 4 -24.47 -42.17 13.48
CA LYS A 4 -24.11 -42.28 12.05
C LYS A 4 -22.62 -42.00 11.90
N SER A 5 -21.95 -43.03 11.39
CA SER A 5 -20.68 -43.03 10.68
C SER A 5 -20.48 -41.82 9.74
N LEU A 6 -19.38 -41.09 9.94
CA LEU A 6 -18.59 -40.44 8.89
C LEU A 6 -17.15 -40.95 9.13
N ILE A 7 -16.66 -41.93 8.39
CA ILE A 7 -15.84 -41.73 7.17
C ILE A 7 -14.95 -40.48 7.32
N THR A 8 -13.80 -40.69 7.96
CA THR A 8 -12.59 -39.89 7.81
C THR A 8 -12.18 -39.93 6.33
N LEU A 9 -12.70 -38.98 5.54
CA LEU A 9 -12.07 -38.60 4.29
C LEU A 9 -11.06 -37.51 4.63
N SER A 10 -9.81 -37.80 4.30
CA SER A 10 -8.63 -36.97 4.46
C SER A 10 -8.88 -35.56 3.91
N ALA A 11 -9.26 -34.64 4.80
CA ALA A 11 -9.11 -33.21 4.57
C ALA A 11 -7.62 -32.91 4.74
N LEU A 12 -6.84 -33.24 3.71
CA LEU A 12 -5.57 -32.59 3.43
C LEU A 12 -5.90 -31.15 3.00
N VAL A 13 -6.43 -30.36 3.93
CA VAL A 13 -6.40 -28.91 3.82
C VAL A 13 -4.93 -28.59 4.04
N MET A 14 -4.24 -28.34 2.93
CA MET A 14 -2.98 -27.62 2.92
C MET A 14 -3.22 -26.32 3.68
N LEU A 15 -2.93 -26.32 4.99
CA LEU A 15 -2.38 -25.16 5.66
C LEU A 15 -1.10 -24.86 4.88
N GLN A 16 -1.21 -24.04 3.83
CA GLN A 16 -0.07 -23.34 3.28
C GLN A 16 0.42 -22.43 4.40
N TYR A 17 1.35 -22.95 5.19
CA TYR A 17 2.26 -22.13 5.95
C TYR A 17 2.85 -21.10 4.96
N ASN A 18 2.73 -19.83 5.33
CA ASN A 18 3.40 -18.69 4.69
C ASN A 18 4.92 -18.93 4.71
N SER A 19 5.41 -19.67 3.73
CA SER A 19 6.82 -19.67 3.38
C SER A 19 7.09 -18.37 2.62
N PRO A 20 8.11 -17.59 3.00
CA PRO A 20 8.61 -16.51 2.14
C PRO A 20 8.84 -17.08 0.75
N ALA A 21 8.54 -16.28 -0.28
CA ALA A 21 8.89 -16.57 -1.65
C ALA A 21 10.35 -17.06 -1.76
N GLN A 22 10.56 -18.36 -1.91
CA GLN A 22 11.90 -18.92 -2.13
C GLN A 22 11.99 -19.40 -3.57
N LEU A 23 12.72 -18.65 -4.39
CA LEU A 23 13.18 -19.16 -5.68
C LEU A 23 14.31 -20.16 -5.45
N GLY A 24 14.35 -21.20 -6.28
CA GLY A 24 15.44 -22.14 -6.35
C GLY A 24 16.74 -21.51 -6.87
N PRO A 25 17.87 -22.22 -6.82
CA PRO A 25 19.20 -21.72 -7.21
C PRO A 25 19.33 -21.24 -8.67
N ASP A 26 18.37 -21.59 -9.52
CA ASP A 26 18.27 -21.19 -10.93
C ASP A 26 17.36 -19.95 -11.13
N GLY A 27 16.86 -19.36 -10.04
CA GLY A 27 15.91 -18.26 -10.08
C GLY A 27 14.49 -18.68 -10.45
N THR A 28 14.17 -19.98 -10.36
CA THR A 28 12.82 -20.49 -10.64
C THR A 28 12.02 -20.77 -9.37
N GLY A 29 10.72 -20.51 -9.36
CA GLY A 29 9.86 -20.79 -8.21
C GLY A 29 8.48 -20.18 -8.37
N THR A 30 7.65 -20.20 -7.33
CA THR A 30 6.30 -19.60 -7.37
C THR A 30 6.16 -18.56 -6.26
N VAL A 31 5.75 -17.34 -6.60
CA VAL A 31 5.52 -16.25 -5.64
C VAL A 31 4.09 -15.77 -5.80
N ASN A 32 3.25 -15.84 -4.77
CA ASN A 32 1.83 -15.43 -4.85
C ASN A 32 1.06 -16.06 -6.03
N GLY A 33 1.40 -17.30 -6.41
CA GLY A 33 0.82 -17.99 -7.57
C GLY A 33 1.45 -17.67 -8.93
N TYR A 34 2.47 -16.81 -8.99
CA TYR A 34 3.25 -16.51 -10.19
C TYR A 34 4.48 -17.40 -10.28
N SER A 35 4.59 -18.24 -11.32
CA SER A 35 5.87 -18.90 -11.61
C SER A 35 6.88 -17.85 -12.08
N ILE A 36 7.98 -17.70 -11.37
CA ILE A 36 9.16 -16.91 -11.76
C ILE A 36 10.21 -17.91 -12.28
N GLY A 37 10.94 -17.55 -13.33
CA GLY A 37 11.95 -18.38 -13.98
C GLY A 37 12.66 -17.61 -15.10
N PRO A 38 13.79 -18.12 -15.65
CA PRO A 38 14.73 -17.35 -16.48
C PRO A 38 14.17 -16.88 -17.83
N ASN A 39 12.95 -17.29 -18.19
CA ASN A 39 12.23 -16.86 -19.40
C ASN A 39 10.78 -16.45 -19.07
N VAL A 40 10.48 -16.09 -17.83
CA VAL A 40 9.12 -15.69 -17.43
C VAL A 40 8.80 -14.34 -18.05
N ASN A 41 8.01 -14.40 -19.10
CA ASN A 41 7.45 -13.25 -19.75
C ASN A 41 6.23 -12.76 -18.97
N LEU A 42 6.43 -11.89 -17.96
CA LEU A 42 5.31 -11.22 -17.29
C LEU A 42 4.54 -10.29 -18.26
N LYS A 43 5.03 -10.06 -19.49
CA LYS A 43 4.42 -9.24 -20.56
C LYS A 43 3.16 -9.84 -21.19
N ALA A 44 2.77 -11.08 -20.92
CA ALA A 44 1.50 -11.60 -21.45
C ALA A 44 0.27 -10.81 -20.93
N SER A 45 0.45 -9.90 -19.97
CA SER A 45 -0.57 -9.57 -18.99
C SER A 45 -1.37 -8.29 -19.19
N SER A 46 -0.96 -7.28 -19.96
CA SER A 46 -1.77 -6.06 -20.02
C SER A 46 -3.20 -6.37 -20.53
N PRO A 47 -4.25 -6.14 -19.74
CA PRO A 47 -5.61 -6.42 -20.16
C PRO A 47 -5.97 -5.46 -21.30
N GLN A 48 -6.53 -5.99 -22.37
CA GLN A 48 -7.14 -5.19 -23.42
C GLN A 48 -8.56 -4.79 -23.02
N PHE A 49 -9.29 -5.71 -22.39
CA PHE A 49 -10.67 -5.51 -21.96
C PHE A 49 -10.89 -6.13 -20.59
N LEU A 50 -11.73 -5.47 -19.80
CA LEU A 50 -12.28 -6.00 -18.56
C LEU A 50 -13.74 -6.35 -18.78
N ALA A 51 -14.22 -7.37 -18.08
CA ALA A 51 -15.64 -7.58 -17.83
C ALA A 51 -15.83 -7.99 -16.37
N ALA A 52 -16.98 -7.68 -15.82
CA ALA A 52 -17.37 -8.16 -14.50
C ALA A 52 -18.63 -9.00 -14.65
N GLY A 53 -18.58 -10.20 -14.06
CA GLY A 53 -19.78 -10.90 -13.66
C GLY A 53 -20.21 -10.47 -12.27
N TYR A 54 -21.27 -11.11 -11.78
CA TYR A 54 -21.88 -10.66 -10.54
C TYR A 54 -20.96 -10.84 -9.32
N TYR A 55 -20.13 -11.89 -9.33
CA TYR A 55 -19.21 -12.25 -8.25
C TYR A 55 -17.82 -12.67 -8.77
N HIS A 56 -17.49 -12.29 -10.00
CA HIS A 56 -16.20 -12.60 -10.60
C HIS A 56 -15.80 -11.53 -11.60
N THR A 57 -14.50 -11.33 -11.77
CA THR A 57 -13.89 -10.43 -12.75
C THR A 57 -13.25 -11.26 -13.85
N LEU A 58 -13.38 -10.79 -15.08
CA LEU A 58 -12.82 -11.39 -16.30
C LEU A 58 -11.95 -10.34 -16.99
N ALA A 59 -10.89 -10.80 -17.64
CA ALA A 59 -10.09 -9.93 -18.48
C ALA A 59 -9.52 -10.69 -19.68
N ILE A 60 -9.50 -9.99 -20.82
CA ILE A 60 -8.85 -10.45 -22.05
C ILE A 60 -7.45 -9.84 -22.08
N ARG A 61 -6.43 -10.69 -22.21
CA ARG A 61 -5.04 -10.30 -22.43
C ARG A 61 -4.83 -9.82 -23.86
N LYS A 62 -3.76 -9.07 -24.14
CA LYS A 62 -3.39 -8.67 -25.51
C LYS A 62 -3.18 -9.83 -26.49
N ASP A 63 -2.86 -11.02 -26.00
CA ASP A 63 -2.76 -12.24 -26.82
C ASP A 63 -4.12 -12.93 -27.07
N GLY A 64 -5.21 -12.33 -26.57
CA GLY A 64 -6.57 -12.84 -26.69
C GLY A 64 -6.91 -13.96 -25.70
N SER A 65 -6.01 -14.34 -24.78
CA SER A 65 -6.32 -15.29 -23.71
C SER A 65 -7.15 -14.65 -22.60
N ILE A 66 -8.00 -15.44 -21.95
CA ILE A 66 -8.88 -14.97 -20.86
C ILE A 66 -8.35 -15.43 -19.51
N VAL A 67 -8.45 -14.56 -18.49
CA VAL A 67 -8.39 -14.96 -17.09
C VAL A 67 -9.65 -14.57 -16.36
N ALA A 68 -9.90 -15.27 -15.25
CA ALA A 68 -11.02 -14.98 -14.37
C ALA A 68 -10.59 -15.11 -12.91
N LYS A 69 -11.23 -14.34 -12.03
CA LYS A 69 -11.04 -14.44 -10.58
C LYS A 69 -12.36 -14.13 -9.87
N GLY A 70 -12.62 -14.81 -8.75
CA GLY A 70 -13.84 -14.64 -7.97
C GLY A 70 -14.53 -15.96 -7.68
N TRP A 71 -15.81 -15.88 -7.35
CA TRP A 71 -16.60 -17.04 -6.97
C TRP A 71 -16.64 -18.10 -8.08
N ASN A 72 -16.54 -19.39 -7.73
CA ASN A 72 -16.29 -20.45 -8.71
C ASN A 72 -17.06 -21.77 -8.50
N ASP A 73 -18.14 -21.79 -7.71
CA ASP A 73 -18.84 -23.05 -7.39
C ASP A 73 -19.47 -23.76 -8.62
N TYR A 74 -19.65 -23.04 -9.74
CA TYR A 74 -20.13 -23.61 -11.01
C TYR A 74 -19.05 -23.61 -12.11
N ASN A 75 -17.78 -23.41 -11.77
CA ASN A 75 -16.65 -23.27 -12.71
C ASN A 75 -16.71 -22.02 -13.60
N GLN A 76 -17.50 -21.00 -13.28
CA GLN A 76 -17.61 -19.75 -14.05
C GLN A 76 -16.32 -18.90 -14.06
N SER A 77 -15.47 -19.07 -13.05
CA SER A 77 -14.14 -18.47 -12.99
C SER A 77 -13.04 -19.45 -13.44
N THR A 78 -13.41 -20.65 -13.91
CA THR A 78 -12.49 -21.61 -14.52
C THR A 78 -12.57 -21.49 -16.04
N VAL A 79 -11.68 -20.66 -16.59
CA VAL A 79 -11.59 -20.44 -18.04
C VAL A 79 -11.27 -21.77 -18.75
N PRO A 80 -12.01 -22.13 -19.82
CA PRO A 80 -11.71 -23.30 -20.64
C PRO A 80 -10.27 -23.26 -21.17
N LYS A 81 -9.60 -24.42 -21.23
CA LYS A 81 -8.24 -24.53 -21.74
C LYS A 81 -8.18 -24.14 -23.23
N ASN A 82 -7.07 -23.53 -23.65
CA ASN A 82 -6.77 -23.16 -25.05
C ASN A 82 -7.74 -22.14 -25.66
N LEU A 83 -8.38 -21.33 -24.82
CA LEU A 83 -9.20 -20.22 -25.28
C LEU A 83 -8.29 -19.02 -25.58
N GLU A 84 -7.85 -18.92 -26.83
CA GLU A 84 -7.02 -17.84 -27.38
C GLU A 84 -7.84 -17.04 -28.39
N LYS A 85 -7.49 -15.77 -28.63
CA LYS A 85 -8.19 -14.88 -29.58
C LYS A 85 -9.65 -14.57 -29.23
N ALA A 86 -9.93 -14.37 -27.95
CA ALA A 86 -11.21 -13.80 -27.55
C ALA A 86 -11.29 -12.32 -28.00
N ALA A 87 -12.36 -11.97 -28.71
CA ALA A 87 -12.66 -10.61 -29.15
C ALA A 87 -13.45 -9.82 -28.07
N SER A 88 -14.35 -10.49 -27.35
CA SER A 88 -15.06 -9.91 -26.22
C SER A 88 -15.40 -10.98 -25.17
N VAL A 89 -15.63 -10.54 -23.94
CA VAL A 89 -15.99 -11.42 -22.81
C VAL A 89 -17.09 -10.78 -21.99
N SER A 90 -17.99 -11.59 -21.45
CA SER A 90 -19.03 -11.13 -20.54
C SER A 90 -19.22 -12.12 -19.38
N GLY A 91 -19.30 -11.58 -18.17
CA GLY A 91 -19.60 -12.33 -16.96
C GLY A 91 -21.07 -12.17 -16.62
N GLY A 92 -21.78 -13.29 -16.50
CA GLY A 92 -23.14 -13.31 -15.98
C GLY A 92 -23.15 -13.51 -14.47
N TYR A 93 -24.29 -13.97 -13.96
CA TYR A 93 -24.44 -14.21 -12.53
C TYR A 93 -23.65 -15.45 -12.08
N TYR A 94 -23.74 -16.52 -12.88
CA TYR A 94 -23.17 -17.84 -12.60
C TYR A 94 -22.54 -18.52 -13.82
N HIS A 95 -22.37 -17.78 -14.92
CA HIS A 95 -21.80 -18.29 -16.17
C HIS A 95 -21.07 -17.16 -16.87
N SER A 96 -20.27 -17.50 -17.87
CA SER A 96 -19.43 -16.57 -18.61
C SER A 96 -19.45 -16.91 -20.09
N LEU A 97 -19.28 -15.90 -20.93
CA LEU A 97 -19.33 -15.98 -22.38
C LEU A 97 -18.09 -15.31 -22.96
N ALA A 98 -17.58 -15.83 -24.06
CA ALA A 98 -16.61 -15.16 -24.90
C ALA A 98 -17.05 -15.20 -26.36
N SER A 99 -16.95 -14.09 -27.09
CA SER A 99 -16.90 -14.10 -28.55
C SER A 99 -15.46 -14.21 -28.98
N MET A 100 -15.21 -15.00 -30.02
CA MET A 100 -13.88 -15.24 -30.57
C MET A 100 -13.68 -14.41 -31.84
N GLU A 101 -12.43 -14.13 -32.23
CA GLU A 101 -12.10 -13.40 -33.46
C GLU A 101 -12.63 -14.07 -34.75
N ASP A 102 -12.86 -15.39 -34.72
CA ASP A 102 -13.48 -16.14 -35.82
C ASP A 102 -15.02 -16.03 -35.84
N GLY A 103 -15.61 -15.26 -34.92
CA GLY A 103 -17.04 -15.04 -34.78
C GLY A 103 -17.79 -16.16 -34.05
N SER A 104 -17.09 -17.17 -33.50
CA SER A 104 -17.69 -18.21 -32.65
C SER A 104 -17.91 -17.73 -31.21
N VAL A 105 -18.74 -18.47 -30.45
CA VAL A 105 -19.05 -18.17 -29.04
C VAL A 105 -18.72 -19.38 -28.17
N VAL A 106 -18.02 -19.13 -27.06
CA VAL A 106 -17.72 -20.14 -26.04
C VAL A 106 -18.36 -19.75 -24.71
N THR A 107 -18.93 -20.72 -24.02
CA THR A 107 -19.66 -20.51 -22.76
C THR A 107 -19.22 -21.50 -21.69
N TRP A 108 -19.16 -21.06 -20.44
CA TRP A 108 -18.82 -21.92 -19.30
C TRP A 108 -19.51 -21.45 -18.02
N GLY A 109 -19.50 -22.29 -16.97
CA GLY A 109 -20.25 -22.04 -15.73
C GLY A 109 -21.55 -22.85 -15.61
N ARG A 110 -22.55 -22.30 -14.91
CA ARG A 110 -23.85 -22.92 -14.66
C ARG A 110 -24.72 -23.02 -15.93
N ASN A 111 -25.49 -24.12 -16.08
CA ASN A 111 -26.37 -24.34 -17.25
C ASN A 111 -27.82 -24.76 -16.95
N ASN A 112 -28.36 -24.44 -15.77
CA ASN A 112 -29.68 -24.99 -15.38
C ASN A 112 -30.86 -24.47 -16.20
N TYR A 113 -30.66 -23.45 -17.05
CA TYR A 113 -31.66 -22.86 -17.92
C TYR A 113 -31.28 -22.95 -19.40
N GLY A 114 -30.24 -23.70 -19.75
CA GLY A 114 -29.69 -23.76 -21.11
C GLY A 114 -28.91 -22.50 -21.52
N GLN A 115 -28.51 -21.64 -20.58
CA GLN A 115 -27.78 -20.39 -20.88
C GLN A 115 -26.38 -20.62 -21.49
N ARG A 116 -25.83 -21.84 -21.42
CA ARG A 116 -24.60 -22.22 -22.10
C ARG A 116 -24.84 -22.93 -23.43
N ASP A 117 -26.07 -23.28 -23.76
CA ASP A 117 -26.40 -24.05 -24.96
C ASP A 117 -26.39 -23.11 -26.17
N VAL A 118 -25.19 -22.87 -26.71
CA VAL A 118 -24.99 -21.97 -27.87
C VAL A 118 -25.81 -22.47 -29.05
N PRO A 119 -26.70 -21.64 -29.62
CA PRO A 119 -27.50 -22.01 -30.79
C PRO A 119 -26.63 -22.40 -32.00
N GLU A 120 -27.05 -23.42 -32.75
CA GLU A 120 -26.35 -23.83 -33.97
C GLU A 120 -26.37 -22.72 -35.04
N GLY A 121 -25.27 -22.59 -35.79
CA GLY A 121 -25.17 -21.63 -36.90
C GLY A 121 -25.04 -20.16 -36.49
N LEU A 122 -24.64 -19.87 -35.25
CA LEU A 122 -24.59 -18.49 -34.72
C LEU A 122 -23.59 -17.56 -35.44
N GLY A 123 -22.47 -18.08 -35.98
CA GLY A 123 -21.23 -17.41 -36.38
C GLY A 123 -21.32 -15.99 -36.99
N SER A 124 -20.19 -15.26 -36.96
CA SER A 124 -20.10 -13.78 -37.17
C SER A 124 -20.57 -12.96 -35.97
N VAL A 125 -20.30 -13.44 -34.75
CA VAL A 125 -20.59 -12.72 -33.50
C VAL A 125 -19.48 -11.72 -33.18
N VAL A 126 -19.84 -10.46 -32.93
CA VAL A 126 -18.91 -9.39 -32.54
C VAL A 126 -18.94 -9.08 -31.06
N SER A 127 -20.05 -9.36 -30.37
CA SER A 127 -20.20 -9.06 -28.95
C SER A 127 -21.15 -10.04 -28.26
N VAL A 128 -20.90 -10.31 -26.98
CA VAL A 128 -21.75 -11.16 -26.13
C VAL A 128 -22.13 -10.44 -24.83
N SER A 129 -23.28 -10.78 -24.27
CA SER A 129 -23.72 -10.29 -22.97
C SER A 129 -24.42 -11.38 -22.15
N ALA A 130 -24.11 -11.45 -20.86
CA ALA A 130 -24.55 -12.52 -19.96
C ALA A 130 -25.38 -11.99 -18.78
N GLY A 131 -26.61 -12.49 -18.62
CA GLY A 131 -27.50 -12.14 -17.52
C GLY A 131 -27.50 -13.15 -16.36
N HIS A 132 -28.61 -13.23 -15.60
CA HIS A 132 -28.75 -14.21 -14.52
C HIS A 132 -28.79 -15.67 -14.99
N GLY A 133 -29.51 -15.90 -16.09
CA GLY A 133 -29.68 -17.22 -16.67
C GLY A 133 -30.05 -17.15 -18.13
N HIS A 134 -29.70 -16.06 -18.81
CA HIS A 134 -29.86 -15.90 -20.26
C HIS A 134 -28.56 -15.31 -20.83
N SER A 135 -28.36 -15.53 -22.11
CA SER A 135 -27.18 -15.16 -22.87
C SER A 135 -27.61 -14.48 -24.16
N MET A 136 -26.80 -13.54 -24.63
CA MET A 136 -27.07 -12.72 -25.80
C MET A 136 -25.82 -12.65 -26.68
N ALA A 137 -26.01 -12.67 -27.99
CA ALA A 137 -24.98 -12.44 -28.98
C ALA A 137 -25.45 -11.39 -30.00
N LEU A 138 -24.55 -10.48 -30.36
CA LEU A 138 -24.71 -9.50 -31.43
C LEU A 138 -23.83 -9.91 -32.61
N LYS A 139 -24.42 -9.98 -33.79
CA LYS A 139 -23.72 -10.31 -35.05
C LYS A 139 -23.24 -9.05 -35.77
N GLU A 140 -22.27 -9.21 -36.68
CA GLU A 140 -21.71 -8.13 -37.52
C GLU A 140 -22.78 -7.33 -38.29
N ASP A 141 -23.88 -7.98 -38.70
CA ASP A 141 -24.97 -7.38 -39.45
C ASP A 141 -26.05 -6.70 -38.57
N GLY A 142 -25.83 -6.65 -37.26
CA GLY A 142 -26.79 -6.10 -36.29
C GLY A 142 -27.88 -7.08 -35.85
N THR A 143 -27.87 -8.32 -36.34
CA THR A 143 -28.78 -9.39 -35.89
C THR A 143 -28.44 -9.80 -34.45
N ILE A 144 -29.47 -10.06 -33.65
CA ILE A 144 -29.31 -10.46 -32.25
C ILE A 144 -29.85 -11.88 -32.04
N VAL A 145 -29.17 -12.65 -31.20
CA VAL A 145 -29.61 -14.00 -30.82
C VAL A 145 -29.57 -14.11 -29.30
N LEU A 146 -30.67 -14.55 -28.71
CA LEU A 146 -30.83 -14.69 -27.25
C LEU A 146 -31.25 -16.11 -26.89
N TRP A 147 -30.70 -16.66 -25.82
CA TRP A 147 -31.05 -18.01 -25.36
C TRP A 147 -30.97 -18.15 -23.84
N GLY A 148 -31.59 -19.21 -23.30
CA GLY A 148 -31.65 -19.50 -21.88
C GLY A 148 -33.01 -19.21 -21.25
N ARG A 149 -33.00 -18.72 -20.00
CA ARG A 149 -34.19 -18.47 -19.18
C ARG A 149 -35.07 -17.37 -19.76
N ASN A 150 -36.39 -17.61 -19.83
CA ASN A 150 -37.37 -16.66 -20.37
C ASN A 150 -38.58 -16.35 -19.46
N ASN A 151 -38.48 -16.53 -18.14
CA ASN A 151 -39.65 -16.40 -17.25
C ASN A 151 -40.30 -15.01 -17.25
N TYR A 152 -39.60 -13.97 -17.73
CA TYR A 152 -40.08 -12.59 -17.82
C TYR A 152 -40.07 -12.05 -19.26
N GLY A 153 -39.86 -12.90 -20.27
CA GLY A 153 -39.74 -12.45 -21.66
C GLY A 153 -38.38 -11.83 -22.00
N GLN A 154 -37.34 -11.99 -21.18
CA GLN A 154 -36.02 -11.39 -21.42
C GLN A 154 -35.32 -11.88 -22.70
N ILE A 155 -35.70 -13.03 -23.25
CA ILE A 155 -35.22 -13.49 -24.56
C ILE A 155 -36.29 -13.33 -25.66
N SER A 156 -37.31 -12.51 -25.42
CA SER A 156 -38.39 -12.19 -26.35
C SER A 156 -38.29 -10.71 -26.77
N PRO A 157 -37.36 -10.38 -27.69
CA PRO A 157 -37.14 -9.01 -28.11
C PRO A 157 -38.38 -8.40 -28.80
N PRO A 158 -38.56 -7.08 -28.75
CA PRO A 158 -39.62 -6.39 -29.49
C PRO A 158 -39.39 -6.48 -31.01
N GLU A 159 -40.48 -6.53 -31.79
CA GLU A 159 -40.44 -6.68 -33.25
C GLU A 159 -39.73 -5.53 -34.00
N ALA A 160 -39.58 -4.36 -33.36
CA ALA A 160 -39.06 -3.13 -33.97
C ALA A 160 -37.54 -2.92 -33.75
N LEU A 161 -36.76 -3.97 -33.49
CA LEU A 161 -35.30 -3.85 -33.40
C LEU A 161 -34.66 -3.76 -34.79
N LEU A 162 -33.95 -2.66 -35.03
CA LEU A 162 -33.25 -2.38 -36.28
C LEU A 162 -31.79 -1.99 -35.99
N GLU A 163 -30.86 -2.42 -36.84
CA GLU A 163 -29.44 -2.01 -36.82
C GLU A 163 -28.83 -1.92 -35.39
N VAL A 164 -28.94 -3.00 -34.61
CA VAL A 164 -28.43 -3.02 -33.22
C VAL A 164 -26.91 -2.91 -33.22
N ILE A 165 -26.37 -2.03 -32.38
CA ILE A 165 -24.91 -1.81 -32.22
C ILE A 165 -24.40 -2.18 -30.82
N GLN A 166 -25.29 -2.30 -29.82
CA GLN A 166 -24.92 -2.76 -28.49
C GLN A 166 -26.06 -3.55 -27.84
N LEU A 167 -25.71 -4.60 -27.10
CA LEU A 167 -26.63 -5.41 -26.30
C LEU A 167 -26.11 -5.56 -24.88
N VAL A 168 -26.99 -5.37 -23.90
CA VAL A 168 -26.64 -5.57 -22.49
C VAL A 168 -27.72 -6.38 -21.78
N ALA A 169 -27.29 -7.42 -21.09
CA ALA A 169 -28.12 -8.21 -20.20
C ALA A 169 -28.06 -7.65 -18.77
N GLY A 170 -29.20 -7.24 -18.25
CA GLY A 170 -29.40 -7.10 -16.80
C GLY A 170 -29.63 -8.47 -16.15
N ARG A 171 -30.09 -8.49 -14.89
CA ARG A 171 -30.37 -9.76 -14.19
C ARG A 171 -31.43 -10.56 -14.93
N GLU A 172 -32.57 -9.95 -15.21
CA GLU A 172 -33.74 -10.58 -15.86
C GLU A 172 -34.41 -9.65 -16.89
N HIS A 173 -33.69 -8.63 -17.38
CA HIS A 173 -34.10 -7.74 -18.46
C HIS A 173 -32.95 -7.59 -19.46
N SER A 174 -33.27 -7.12 -20.66
CA SER A 174 -32.32 -6.94 -21.77
C SER A 174 -32.51 -5.56 -22.37
N ILE A 175 -31.41 -4.97 -22.85
CA ILE A 175 -31.39 -3.64 -23.48
C ILE A 175 -30.62 -3.72 -24.79
N ALA A 176 -31.16 -3.09 -25.82
CA ALA A 176 -30.51 -2.90 -27.11
C ALA A 176 -30.36 -1.40 -27.42
N LEU A 177 -29.22 -1.04 -27.99
CA LEU A 177 -28.96 0.26 -28.58
C LEU A 177 -28.91 0.11 -30.11
N GLN A 178 -29.72 0.88 -30.80
CA GLN A 178 -29.73 0.96 -32.27
C GLN A 178 -28.75 2.04 -32.76
N LYS A 179 -28.32 1.93 -34.02
CA LYS A 179 -27.37 2.84 -34.65
C LYS A 179 -27.82 4.31 -34.68
N ASP A 180 -29.13 4.55 -34.71
CA ASP A 180 -29.73 5.89 -34.65
C ASP A 180 -29.74 6.51 -33.23
N GLY A 181 -29.27 5.78 -32.23
CA GLY A 181 -29.26 6.19 -30.83
C GLY A 181 -30.54 5.83 -30.06
N THR A 182 -31.46 5.08 -30.66
CA THR A 182 -32.68 4.58 -30.01
C THR A 182 -32.36 3.45 -29.04
N VAL A 183 -32.92 3.50 -27.83
CA VAL A 183 -32.79 2.46 -26.81
C VAL A 183 -34.10 1.69 -26.68
N MET A 184 -34.03 0.36 -26.68
CA MET A 184 -35.16 -0.52 -26.40
C MET A 184 -34.81 -1.45 -25.24
N ALA A 185 -35.71 -1.58 -24.27
CA ALA A 185 -35.55 -2.48 -23.13
C ALA A 185 -36.78 -3.39 -22.97
N TRP A 186 -36.55 -4.65 -22.59
CA TRP A 186 -37.62 -5.65 -22.40
C TRP A 186 -37.25 -6.67 -21.33
N GLY A 187 -38.22 -7.49 -20.91
CA GLY A 187 -38.06 -8.48 -19.86
C GLY A 187 -38.73 -8.08 -18.55
N ARG A 188 -38.11 -8.41 -17.41
CA ARG A 188 -38.62 -8.08 -16.07
C ARG A 188 -38.68 -6.57 -15.87
N ASN A 189 -39.83 -6.05 -15.42
CA ASN A 189 -40.10 -4.62 -15.30
C ASN A 189 -40.76 -4.20 -13.96
N ASP A 190 -40.52 -4.94 -12.90
CA ASP A 190 -41.11 -4.68 -11.58
C ASP A 190 -40.58 -3.43 -10.86
N SER A 191 -39.45 -2.91 -11.31
CA SER A 191 -38.82 -1.67 -10.84
C SER A 191 -38.74 -0.62 -11.94
N ASN A 192 -39.52 -0.72 -13.02
CA ASN A 192 -39.47 0.15 -14.20
C ASN A 192 -38.16 0.08 -15.02
N GLN A 193 -37.32 -0.94 -14.83
CA GLN A 193 -36.04 -1.11 -15.52
C GLN A 193 -36.17 -1.34 -17.03
N SER A 194 -37.33 -1.76 -17.52
CA SER A 194 -37.63 -1.85 -18.97
C SER A 194 -38.40 -0.64 -19.50
N ASN A 195 -38.77 0.33 -18.66
CA ASN A 195 -39.44 1.57 -19.08
C ASN A 195 -38.39 2.61 -19.49
N VAL A 196 -37.96 2.55 -20.75
CA VAL A 196 -37.05 3.54 -21.33
C VAL A 196 -37.66 4.96 -21.18
N PRO A 197 -36.93 5.94 -20.64
CA PRO A 197 -37.43 7.31 -20.48
C PRO A 197 -37.90 7.93 -21.80
N GLU A 198 -39.02 8.65 -21.75
CA GLU A 198 -39.57 9.35 -22.91
C GLU A 198 -38.59 10.43 -23.42
N GLY A 199 -38.39 10.47 -24.74
CA GLY A 199 -37.48 11.42 -25.37
C GLY A 199 -35.99 11.09 -25.24
N LEU A 200 -35.63 9.91 -24.71
CA LEU A 200 -34.24 9.45 -24.70
C LEU A 200 -33.76 9.19 -26.14
N GLY A 201 -32.78 9.98 -26.59
CA GLY A 201 -32.14 9.84 -27.90
C GLY A 201 -30.70 10.35 -27.88
N GLY A 202 -29.95 10.06 -28.94
CA GLY A 202 -28.52 10.39 -29.03
C GLY A 202 -27.65 9.56 -28.07
N VAL A 203 -28.09 8.35 -27.73
CA VAL A 203 -27.36 7.42 -26.85
C VAL A 203 -26.21 6.79 -27.62
N THR A 204 -25.04 6.71 -26.98
CA THR A 204 -23.81 6.11 -27.51
C THR A 204 -23.37 4.87 -26.76
N GLN A 205 -23.82 4.70 -25.50
CA GLN A 205 -23.54 3.50 -24.71
C GLN A 205 -24.70 3.19 -23.76
N ILE A 206 -24.96 1.91 -23.53
CA ILE A 206 -25.92 1.40 -22.54
C ILE A 206 -25.22 0.50 -21.51
N ALA A 207 -25.75 0.45 -20.28
CA ALA A 207 -25.35 -0.50 -19.24
C ALA A 207 -26.55 -0.94 -18.38
N ALA A 208 -26.50 -2.13 -17.80
CA ALA A 208 -27.58 -2.68 -16.99
C ALA A 208 -27.08 -3.65 -15.92
N ALA A 209 -27.80 -3.72 -14.80
CA ALA A 209 -27.50 -4.64 -13.71
C ALA A 209 -28.76 -5.30 -13.15
N TYR A 210 -28.97 -5.30 -11.82
CA TYR A 210 -30.08 -6.07 -11.23
C TYR A 210 -31.44 -5.53 -11.66
N PHE A 211 -31.67 -4.26 -11.35
CA PHE A 211 -32.98 -3.64 -11.43
C PHE A 211 -32.92 -2.19 -11.92
N HIS A 212 -31.78 -1.74 -12.46
CA HIS A 212 -31.62 -0.42 -13.04
C HIS A 212 -30.79 -0.48 -14.32
N SER A 213 -30.86 0.60 -15.08
CA SER A 213 -30.29 0.74 -16.41
C SER A 213 -29.71 2.14 -16.57
N LEU A 214 -28.66 2.24 -17.37
CA LEU A 214 -27.93 3.48 -17.65
C LEU A 214 -27.81 3.66 -19.17
N ALA A 215 -27.85 4.92 -19.60
CA ALA A 215 -27.54 5.35 -20.95
C ALA A 215 -26.57 6.54 -20.90
N LEU A 216 -25.52 6.47 -21.70
CA LEU A 216 -24.60 7.58 -21.98
C LEU A 216 -25.00 8.21 -23.31
N LYS A 217 -25.15 9.54 -23.32
CA LYS A 217 -25.45 10.31 -24.52
C LYS A 217 -24.16 10.84 -25.16
N GLY A 218 -24.22 11.14 -26.46
CA GLY A 218 -23.08 11.66 -27.22
C GLY A 218 -22.60 13.05 -26.78
N ASP A 219 -23.38 13.74 -25.95
CA ASP A 219 -22.99 15.01 -25.30
C ASP A 219 -22.27 14.81 -23.95
N GLY A 220 -21.99 13.56 -23.56
CA GLY A 220 -21.30 13.23 -22.30
C GLY A 220 -22.21 13.21 -21.07
N THR A 221 -23.53 13.30 -21.23
CA THR A 221 -24.51 13.21 -20.14
C THR A 221 -25.00 11.78 -19.90
N VAL A 222 -25.34 11.46 -18.65
CA VAL A 222 -25.82 10.12 -18.23
C VAL A 222 -27.29 10.20 -17.85
N VAL A 223 -28.08 9.21 -18.30
CA VAL A 223 -29.47 9.00 -17.89
C VAL A 223 -29.57 7.64 -17.22
N ALA A 224 -30.15 7.59 -16.02
CA ALA A 224 -30.39 6.37 -15.26
C ALA A 224 -31.88 6.17 -15.00
N TRP A 225 -32.35 4.92 -15.05
CA TRP A 225 -33.75 4.57 -14.76
C TRP A 225 -33.89 3.18 -14.15
N GLY A 226 -35.07 2.92 -13.58
CA GLY A 226 -35.39 1.66 -12.90
C GLY A 226 -35.46 1.82 -11.38
N SER A 227 -34.95 0.83 -10.65
CA SER A 227 -34.82 0.86 -9.20
C SER A 227 -33.98 2.05 -8.76
N ASN A 228 -34.40 2.70 -7.68
CA ASN A 228 -33.68 3.81 -7.07
C ASN A 228 -33.68 3.70 -5.54
N LYS A 229 -33.59 2.49 -5.00
CA LYS A 229 -33.76 2.26 -3.55
C LYS A 229 -32.60 2.85 -2.73
N TYR A 230 -31.42 2.94 -3.34
CA TYR A 230 -30.18 3.41 -2.72
C TYR A 230 -29.60 4.61 -3.46
N GLY A 231 -30.37 5.28 -4.31
CA GLY A 231 -29.91 6.38 -5.15
C GLY A 231 -29.18 5.94 -6.42
N GLU A 232 -29.24 4.65 -6.81
CA GLU A 232 -28.54 4.15 -8.01
C GLU A 232 -29.04 4.76 -9.33
N ALA A 233 -30.24 5.34 -9.37
CA ALA A 233 -30.74 6.10 -10.51
C ALA A 233 -30.64 7.62 -10.33
N ASP A 234 -30.17 8.10 -9.18
CA ASP A 234 -29.94 9.52 -8.91
C ASP A 234 -28.57 9.94 -9.46
N VAL A 235 -28.51 10.26 -10.75
CA VAL A 235 -27.28 10.72 -11.41
C VAL A 235 -26.74 11.96 -10.68
N PRO A 236 -25.47 11.97 -10.22
CA PRO A 236 -24.91 13.09 -9.48
C PRO A 236 -25.00 14.42 -10.23
N GLU A 237 -25.35 15.49 -9.52
CA GLU A 237 -25.41 16.84 -10.09
C GLU A 237 -24.03 17.26 -10.61
N GLY A 238 -23.99 17.79 -11.83
CA GLY A 238 -22.75 18.24 -12.47
C GLY A 238 -21.91 17.13 -13.13
N LEU A 239 -22.40 15.88 -13.16
CA LEU A 239 -21.74 14.82 -13.92
C LEU A 239 -21.85 15.08 -15.43
N ASN A 240 -20.73 15.48 -16.04
CA ASN A 240 -20.58 15.76 -17.47
C ASN A 240 -19.25 15.17 -17.98
N ASP A 241 -19.00 15.29 -19.28
CA ASP A 241 -17.78 14.81 -19.95
C ASP A 241 -17.54 13.30 -19.73
N VAL A 242 -18.63 12.53 -19.59
CA VAL A 242 -18.57 11.08 -19.38
C VAL A 242 -18.25 10.38 -20.70
N VAL A 243 -17.29 9.46 -20.67
CA VAL A 243 -16.84 8.67 -21.82
C VAL A 243 -17.13 7.17 -21.67
N ALA A 244 -17.42 6.69 -20.46
CA ALA A 244 -17.90 5.32 -20.24
C ALA A 244 -18.78 5.20 -19.00
N ILE A 245 -19.69 4.24 -19.02
CA ILE A 245 -20.59 3.89 -17.90
C ILE A 245 -20.56 2.39 -17.60
N SER A 246 -20.77 2.03 -16.33
CA SER A 246 -20.96 0.65 -15.88
C SER A 246 -22.03 0.59 -14.79
N ALA A 247 -22.85 -0.46 -14.82
CA ALA A 247 -23.91 -0.68 -13.83
C ALA A 247 -23.53 -1.86 -12.94
N GLY A 248 -23.45 -1.62 -11.63
CA GLY A 248 -23.29 -2.64 -10.62
C GLY A 248 -24.61 -3.06 -9.99
N GLY A 249 -24.59 -4.02 -9.06
CA GLY A 249 -25.83 -4.63 -8.56
C GLY A 249 -26.86 -3.63 -8.02
N PHE A 250 -26.40 -2.63 -7.26
CA PHE A 250 -27.21 -1.56 -6.68
C PHE A 250 -26.46 -0.21 -6.67
N HIS A 251 -25.53 -0.03 -7.60
CA HIS A 251 -24.69 1.17 -7.73
C HIS A 251 -24.34 1.37 -9.20
N SER A 252 -23.87 2.56 -9.53
CA SER A 252 -23.49 2.95 -10.89
C SER A 252 -22.13 3.61 -10.88
N VAL A 253 -21.41 3.50 -11.99
CA VAL A 253 -20.06 4.03 -12.15
C VAL A 253 -19.95 4.73 -13.52
N ALA A 254 -19.32 5.90 -13.53
CA ALA A 254 -19.00 6.67 -14.73
C ALA A 254 -17.51 7.00 -14.78
N LEU A 255 -16.95 6.99 -15.99
CA LEU A 255 -15.59 7.45 -16.29
C LEU A 255 -15.69 8.73 -17.09
N LYS A 256 -15.00 9.77 -16.64
CA LYS A 256 -14.87 11.06 -17.34
C LYS A 256 -13.68 11.06 -18.32
N GLU A 257 -13.71 11.98 -19.28
CA GLU A 257 -12.64 12.17 -20.28
C GLU A 257 -11.27 12.45 -19.64
N ASP A 258 -11.25 13.13 -18.49
CA ASP A 258 -10.03 13.41 -17.71
C ASP A 258 -9.48 12.21 -16.93
N GLY A 259 -10.10 11.03 -17.05
CA GLY A 259 -9.71 9.80 -16.34
C GLY A 259 -10.26 9.69 -14.92
N THR A 260 -11.12 10.62 -14.48
CA THR A 260 -11.79 10.58 -13.17
C THR A 260 -12.93 9.55 -13.17
N VAL A 261 -13.02 8.77 -12.10
CA VAL A 261 -14.11 7.81 -11.88
C VAL A 261 -15.08 8.37 -10.84
N VAL A 262 -16.38 8.33 -11.13
CA VAL A 262 -17.46 8.71 -10.23
C VAL A 262 -18.36 7.50 -10.00
N ALA A 263 -18.62 7.15 -8.74
CA ALA A 263 -19.51 6.04 -8.38
C ALA A 263 -20.59 6.51 -7.40
N TRP A 264 -21.83 6.03 -7.56
CA TRP A 264 -22.97 6.41 -6.72
C TRP A 264 -23.95 5.25 -6.52
N GLY A 265 -24.83 5.35 -5.53
CA GLY A 265 -25.77 4.31 -5.13
C GLY A 265 -25.40 3.62 -3.80
N ARG A 266 -25.68 2.32 -3.69
CA ARG A 266 -25.44 1.55 -2.46
C ARG A 266 -23.95 1.40 -2.15
N ASN A 267 -23.54 1.63 -0.91
CA ASN A 267 -22.13 1.59 -0.49
C ASN A 267 -21.79 0.66 0.70
N ILE A 268 -22.56 -0.41 0.93
CA ILE A 268 -22.33 -1.25 2.13
C ILE A 268 -21.02 -2.05 2.13
N TYR A 269 -20.34 -2.14 0.98
CA TYR A 269 -19.07 -2.83 0.79
C TYR A 269 -17.95 -1.87 0.33
N GLY A 270 -18.18 -0.56 0.37
CA GLY A 270 -17.25 0.43 -0.18
C GLY A 270 -17.25 0.53 -1.71
N GLN A 271 -18.27 -0.01 -2.40
CA GLN A 271 -18.31 -0.01 -3.88
C GLN A 271 -18.50 1.37 -4.52
N THR A 272 -18.88 2.41 -3.76
CA THR A 272 -18.89 3.80 -4.24
C THR A 272 -17.70 4.60 -3.69
N ASP A 273 -16.88 4.02 -2.82
CA ASP A 273 -15.67 4.64 -2.29
C ASP A 273 -14.54 4.50 -3.33
N VAL A 274 -14.59 5.34 -4.36
CA VAL A 274 -13.56 5.37 -5.40
C VAL A 274 -12.20 5.62 -4.76
N PRO A 275 -11.17 4.77 -5.00
CA PRO A 275 -9.87 4.90 -4.36
C PRO A 275 -9.24 6.30 -4.56
N ALA A 276 -8.77 6.90 -3.46
CA ALA A 276 -8.12 8.21 -3.51
C ALA A 276 -6.88 8.17 -4.42
N GLY A 277 -6.75 9.16 -5.31
CA GLY A 277 -5.65 9.25 -6.27
C GLY A 277 -5.78 8.31 -7.48
N LEU A 278 -6.92 7.66 -7.68
CA LEU A 278 -7.21 6.93 -8.92
C LEU A 278 -7.28 7.94 -10.09
N SER A 279 -6.32 7.83 -11.01
CA SER A 279 -6.20 8.67 -12.21
C SER A 279 -5.71 7.84 -13.40
N ASN A 280 -5.74 8.44 -14.59
CA ASN A 280 -5.33 7.82 -15.86
C ASN A 280 -6.10 6.52 -16.13
N VAL A 281 -7.40 6.50 -15.80
CA VAL A 281 -8.29 5.36 -16.03
C VAL A 281 -8.78 5.39 -17.48
N THR A 282 -8.69 4.26 -18.16
CA THR A 282 -9.13 4.06 -19.55
C THR A 282 -10.32 3.11 -19.67
N GLY A 283 -10.67 2.38 -18.61
CA GLY A 283 -11.81 1.48 -18.61
C GLY A 283 -12.33 1.20 -17.21
N ILE A 284 -13.64 0.96 -17.10
CA ILE A 284 -14.33 0.64 -15.85
C ILE A 284 -15.30 -0.53 -16.04
N VAL A 285 -15.40 -1.40 -15.04
CA VAL A 285 -16.41 -2.46 -14.97
C VAL A 285 -16.93 -2.62 -13.54
N SER A 286 -18.19 -3.01 -13.42
CA SER A 286 -18.87 -3.22 -12.13
C SER A 286 -19.54 -4.59 -12.06
N GLY A 287 -19.30 -5.30 -10.96
CA GLY A 287 -20.06 -6.49 -10.57
C GLY A 287 -21.18 -6.17 -9.57
N THR A 288 -21.66 -7.15 -8.80
CA THR A 288 -22.77 -6.92 -7.85
C THR A 288 -22.44 -5.88 -6.78
N GLY A 289 -21.20 -5.91 -6.29
CA GLY A 289 -20.76 -5.05 -5.19
C GLY A 289 -19.26 -4.77 -5.23
N HIS A 290 -18.61 -4.96 -6.38
CA HIS A 290 -17.20 -4.66 -6.60
C HIS A 290 -17.04 -3.94 -7.95
N ASN A 291 -15.92 -3.27 -8.13
CA ASN A 291 -15.54 -2.60 -9.36
C ASN A 291 -14.10 -2.94 -9.72
N ALA A 292 -13.77 -2.75 -11.00
CA ALA A 292 -12.41 -2.73 -11.48
C ALA A 292 -12.22 -1.56 -12.45
N ALA A 293 -11.10 -0.85 -12.31
CA ALA A 293 -10.65 0.19 -13.23
C ALA A 293 -9.35 -0.24 -13.90
N LEU A 294 -9.28 -0.10 -15.22
CA LEU A 294 -8.06 -0.26 -16.01
C LEU A 294 -7.39 1.09 -16.18
N LYS A 295 -6.11 1.18 -15.83
CA LYS A 295 -5.27 2.36 -16.07
C LYS A 295 -4.54 2.27 -17.41
N GLU A 296 -4.12 3.42 -17.95
CA GLU A 296 -3.30 3.53 -19.18
C GLU A 296 -2.06 2.62 -19.17
N ASN A 297 -1.45 2.43 -18.00
CA ASN A 297 -0.25 1.59 -17.82
C ASN A 297 -0.56 0.09 -17.68
N GLY A 298 -1.81 -0.34 -17.86
CA GLY A 298 -2.24 -1.73 -17.73
C GLY A 298 -2.53 -2.19 -16.30
N THR A 299 -2.38 -1.31 -15.30
CA THR A 299 -2.74 -1.64 -13.90
C THR A 299 -4.24 -1.77 -13.76
N ILE A 300 -4.69 -2.80 -13.05
CA ILE A 300 -6.09 -2.96 -12.63
C ILE A 300 -6.19 -2.56 -11.16
N VAL A 301 -7.07 -1.62 -10.85
CA VAL A 301 -7.42 -1.24 -9.47
C VAL A 301 -8.83 -1.72 -9.19
N THR A 302 -8.99 -2.54 -8.15
CA THR A 302 -10.27 -3.09 -7.70
C THR A 302 -10.69 -2.47 -6.37
N TRP A 303 -11.99 -2.28 -6.17
CA TRP A 303 -12.55 -1.83 -4.89
C TRP A 303 -13.98 -2.36 -4.70
N GLY A 304 -14.51 -2.28 -3.48
CA GLY A 304 -15.77 -2.89 -3.09
C GLY A 304 -15.61 -4.27 -2.43
N SER A 305 -16.66 -5.10 -2.47
CA SER A 305 -16.67 -6.46 -1.91
C SER A 305 -15.61 -7.36 -2.55
N ASN A 306 -14.84 -8.06 -1.71
CA ASN A 306 -13.86 -9.05 -2.12
C ASN A 306 -14.09 -10.43 -1.48
N ASP A 307 -15.32 -10.74 -1.07
CA ASP A 307 -15.63 -11.93 -0.25
C ASP A 307 -15.26 -13.28 -0.90
N TYR A 308 -15.07 -13.31 -2.23
CA TYR A 308 -14.69 -14.50 -2.99
C TYR A 308 -13.42 -14.30 -3.83
N GLY A 309 -12.63 -13.26 -3.53
CA GLY A 309 -11.40 -12.93 -4.24
C GLY A 309 -11.60 -12.25 -5.61
N GLN A 310 -12.82 -11.80 -5.94
CA GLN A 310 -13.12 -11.13 -7.22
C GLN A 310 -12.37 -9.80 -7.43
N GLY A 311 -11.90 -9.18 -6.35
CA GLY A 311 -11.01 -8.02 -6.35
C GLY A 311 -9.53 -8.37 -6.18
N ASP A 312 -9.17 -9.65 -6.01
CA ASP A 312 -7.77 -10.06 -5.92
C ASP A 312 -7.03 -9.84 -7.25
N PRO A 313 -5.69 -9.67 -7.23
CA PRO A 313 -4.89 -9.61 -8.44
C PRO A 313 -5.16 -10.79 -9.38
N MET A 314 -5.43 -10.49 -10.65
CA MET A 314 -5.65 -11.50 -11.68
C MET A 314 -4.31 -12.10 -12.15
N PRO A 315 -4.15 -13.44 -12.15
CA PRO A 315 -2.90 -14.09 -12.53
C PRO A 315 -2.43 -13.71 -13.93
N GLY A 316 -1.25 -13.10 -13.99
CA GLY A 316 -0.66 -12.63 -15.25
C GLY A 316 -1.58 -11.67 -16.00
N ILE A 317 -2.29 -10.76 -15.30
CA ILE A 317 -2.96 -9.59 -15.92
C ILE A 317 -2.59 -8.25 -15.27
N SER A 318 -2.34 -8.23 -13.97
CA SER A 318 -1.73 -7.06 -13.32
C SER A 318 -0.21 -7.21 -13.30
N PRO A 319 0.56 -6.10 -13.24
CA PRO A 319 1.95 -6.20 -12.84
C PRO A 319 2.04 -7.00 -11.54
N ALA A 320 2.95 -7.97 -11.46
CA ALA A 320 3.07 -8.81 -10.28
C ALA A 320 3.31 -7.92 -9.05
N ASN A 321 2.57 -8.16 -7.96
CA ASN A 321 2.88 -7.58 -6.67
C ASN A 321 3.81 -8.55 -5.94
N LEU A 322 5.07 -8.15 -5.83
CA LEU A 322 6.18 -8.90 -5.24
C LEU A 322 6.73 -8.19 -4.00
N ARG A 323 5.91 -7.36 -3.34
CA ARG A 323 6.24 -6.71 -2.06
C ARG A 323 6.65 -7.74 -1.01
N GLY A 324 7.75 -7.49 -0.33
CA GLY A 324 8.30 -8.38 0.70
C GLY A 324 8.92 -9.68 0.17
N ALA A 325 9.07 -9.85 -1.15
CA ALA A 325 9.65 -11.07 -1.73
C ALA A 325 11.18 -11.17 -1.51
N GLU A 326 11.68 -12.40 -1.34
CA GLU A 326 13.11 -12.72 -1.23
C GLU A 326 13.65 -13.26 -2.56
N LEU A 327 14.14 -12.35 -3.41
CA LEU A 327 14.65 -12.63 -4.77
C LEU A 327 16.18 -12.51 -4.86
N THR A 328 16.86 -12.76 -3.75
CA THR A 328 18.33 -12.65 -3.67
C THR A 328 19.01 -13.59 -4.67
N GLY A 329 19.82 -13.05 -5.58
CA GLY A 329 20.53 -13.81 -6.60
C GLY A 329 19.68 -14.27 -7.79
N ALA A 330 18.40 -13.87 -7.86
CA ALA A 330 17.50 -14.29 -8.93
C ALA A 330 18.00 -13.83 -10.31
N ASN A 331 17.87 -14.69 -11.33
CA ASN A 331 18.16 -14.31 -12.72
C ASN A 331 16.88 -13.83 -13.44
N LEU A 332 16.78 -12.51 -13.59
CA LEU A 332 15.67 -11.78 -14.21
C LEU A 332 16.14 -11.02 -15.47
N SER A 333 17.25 -11.45 -16.06
CA SER A 333 17.82 -10.76 -17.23
C SER A 333 16.86 -10.82 -18.43
N GLY A 334 16.77 -9.71 -19.16
CA GLY A 334 15.87 -9.56 -20.31
C GLY A 334 14.37 -9.63 -19.98
N SER A 335 14.00 -9.68 -18.70
CA SER A 335 12.61 -9.84 -18.28
C SER A 335 11.80 -8.57 -18.50
N GLU A 336 10.51 -8.72 -18.80
CA GLU A 336 9.57 -7.61 -19.01
C GLU A 336 8.76 -7.38 -17.74
N LEU A 337 9.27 -6.51 -16.88
CA LEU A 337 8.82 -6.23 -15.50
C LEU A 337 8.14 -4.85 -15.38
N THR A 338 7.46 -4.41 -16.44
CA THR A 338 6.82 -3.09 -16.49
C THR A 338 5.70 -2.98 -15.46
N GLY A 339 5.71 -1.92 -14.66
CA GLY A 339 4.72 -1.65 -13.60
C GLY A 339 4.77 -2.58 -12.39
N VAL A 340 5.69 -3.56 -12.36
CA VAL A 340 5.77 -4.56 -11.28
C VAL A 340 6.05 -3.86 -9.96
N ASP A 341 5.35 -4.28 -8.92
CA ASP A 341 5.46 -3.65 -7.61
C ASP A 341 6.29 -4.52 -6.66
N PHE A 342 7.56 -4.15 -6.54
CA PHE A 342 8.53 -4.64 -5.56
C PHE A 342 8.58 -3.73 -4.31
N GLY A 343 7.83 -2.64 -4.26
CA GLY A 343 8.09 -1.56 -3.32
C GLY A 343 7.35 -1.70 -2.00
N ASN A 344 8.08 -1.76 -0.89
CA ASN A 344 7.57 -1.46 0.45
C ASN A 344 8.33 -0.25 0.99
N GLY A 345 7.63 0.70 1.61
CA GLY A 345 8.27 1.87 2.20
C GLY A 345 9.23 1.46 3.30
N THR A 346 10.47 1.97 3.26
CA THR A 346 11.48 1.68 4.29
C THR A 346 10.93 2.07 5.65
N VAL A 347 10.80 1.12 6.57
CA VAL A 347 10.42 1.43 7.95
C VAL A 347 11.59 2.10 8.63
N THR A 348 11.36 3.33 9.08
CA THR A 348 12.38 4.22 9.68
C THR A 348 12.28 4.25 11.20
N SER A 349 11.11 3.93 11.74
CA SER A 349 10.88 3.89 13.17
C SER A 349 9.82 2.85 13.49
N LEU A 350 10.04 2.17 14.61
CA LEU A 350 9.15 1.19 15.21
C LEU A 350 8.81 1.70 16.61
N ASN A 351 7.54 1.68 16.98
CA ASN A 351 7.12 1.97 18.33
C ASN A 351 6.14 0.89 18.79
N ILE A 352 6.35 0.37 19.98
CA ILE A 352 5.65 -0.78 20.53
C ILE A 352 4.82 -0.29 21.72
N GLY A 353 3.51 -0.52 21.65
CA GLY A 353 2.59 -0.41 22.79
C GLY A 353 2.39 -1.79 23.43
N ASP A 354 1.56 -1.89 24.47
CA ASP A 354 1.36 -3.18 25.15
C ASP A 354 0.85 -4.27 24.21
N TYR A 355 -0.20 -3.96 23.44
CA TYR A 355 -0.87 -4.96 22.61
C TYR A 355 -0.73 -4.72 21.11
N HIS A 356 -0.02 -3.68 20.69
CA HIS A 356 0.06 -3.29 19.29
C HIS A 356 1.44 -2.73 18.93
N THR A 357 1.74 -2.74 17.63
CA THR A 357 2.98 -2.25 17.07
C THR A 357 2.68 -1.22 16.00
N LEU A 358 3.44 -0.13 15.99
CA LEU A 358 3.41 0.94 15.00
C LEU A 358 4.72 0.95 14.20
N ALA A 359 4.61 1.10 12.88
CA ALA A 359 5.73 1.33 11.98
C ALA A 359 5.53 2.64 11.22
N LEU A 360 6.54 3.51 11.25
CA LEU A 360 6.61 4.72 10.44
C LEU A 360 7.50 4.46 9.22
N LYS A 361 6.94 4.64 8.03
CA LYS A 361 7.66 4.49 6.76
C LYS A 361 8.29 5.82 6.33
N ALA A 362 9.38 5.76 5.58
CA ALA A 362 10.17 6.92 5.14
C ALA A 362 9.36 7.96 4.35
N GLU A 363 8.29 7.54 3.68
CA GLU A 363 7.33 8.41 3.00
C GLU A 363 6.35 9.14 3.94
N GLY A 364 6.47 8.95 5.25
CA GLY A 364 5.65 9.63 6.27
C GLY A 364 4.25 9.03 6.45
N THR A 365 4.07 7.74 6.13
CA THR A 365 2.83 6.99 6.39
C THR A 365 3.04 5.98 7.52
N VAL A 366 1.97 5.66 8.24
CA VAL A 366 2.00 4.80 9.43
C VAL A 366 1.24 3.50 9.17
N ARG A 367 1.76 2.40 9.71
CA ARG A 367 1.05 1.13 9.80
C ARG A 367 0.96 0.68 11.25
N ALA A 368 -0.17 0.13 11.63
CA ALA A 368 -0.41 -0.44 12.95
C ALA A 368 -0.94 -1.87 12.84
N TRP A 369 -0.55 -2.76 13.76
CA TRP A 369 -1.02 -4.14 13.85
C TRP A 369 -0.90 -4.68 15.29
N GLY A 370 -1.53 -5.82 15.56
CA GLY A 370 -1.76 -6.35 16.90
C GLY A 370 -3.22 -6.20 17.32
N SER A 371 -3.47 -6.16 18.64
CA SER A 371 -4.82 -6.05 19.19
C SER A 371 -5.49 -4.75 18.76
N ASN A 372 -6.75 -4.84 18.34
CA ASN A 372 -7.52 -3.68 17.87
C ASN A 372 -8.85 -3.51 18.62
N ALA A 373 -8.95 -4.04 19.84
CA ALA A 373 -10.20 -4.03 20.61
C ALA A 373 -10.72 -2.61 20.91
N LEU A 374 -9.84 -1.61 20.94
CA LEU A 374 -10.14 -0.21 21.24
C LEU A 374 -9.80 0.73 20.07
N GLY A 375 -9.54 0.18 18.88
CA GLY A 375 -9.23 0.94 17.67
C GLY A 375 -7.77 1.42 17.57
N GLN A 376 -6.86 0.94 18.41
CA GLN A 376 -5.44 1.33 18.42
C GLN A 376 -4.69 0.95 17.12
N CYS A 377 -5.20 0.00 16.35
CA CYS A 377 -4.67 -0.32 15.02
C CYS A 377 -5.40 0.41 13.88
N ASN A 378 -6.45 1.19 14.17
CA ASN A 378 -7.20 1.97 13.17
C ASN A 378 -6.48 3.28 12.85
N VAL A 379 -5.37 3.19 12.11
CA VAL A 379 -4.65 4.37 11.60
C VAL A 379 -5.64 5.28 10.85
N PRO A 380 -5.75 6.58 11.21
CA PRO A 380 -6.66 7.52 10.57
C PRO A 380 -6.46 7.58 9.05
N GLU A 381 -7.57 7.61 8.32
CA GLU A 381 -7.55 7.70 6.86
C GLU A 381 -6.86 8.99 6.39
N GLY A 382 -6.00 8.88 5.37
CA GLY A 382 -5.25 10.01 4.83
C GLY A 382 -4.07 10.49 5.69
N LEU A 383 -3.75 9.81 6.80
CA LEU A 383 -2.62 10.17 7.65
C LEU A 383 -1.28 10.05 6.87
N THR A 384 -0.70 11.20 6.57
CA THR A 384 0.55 11.36 5.79
C THR A 384 1.40 12.46 6.42
N ASN A 385 2.65 12.62 5.95
CA ASN A 385 3.60 13.60 6.49
C ASN A 385 3.92 13.41 7.98
N VAL A 386 3.84 12.17 8.47
CA VAL A 386 4.22 11.81 9.84
C VAL A 386 5.74 11.82 9.98
N THR A 387 6.24 12.43 11.05
CA THR A 387 7.68 12.52 11.37
C THR A 387 8.06 11.76 12.63
N ALA A 388 7.10 11.47 13.51
CA ALA A 388 7.30 10.61 14.68
C ALA A 388 6.01 9.89 15.05
N ILE A 389 6.14 8.73 15.69
CA ILE A 389 5.06 7.91 16.22
C ILE A 389 5.37 7.51 17.65
N SER A 390 4.35 7.34 18.48
CA SER A 390 4.48 6.71 19.80
C SER A 390 3.19 5.95 20.17
N ALA A 391 3.33 4.90 20.96
CA ALA A 391 2.28 3.97 21.35
C ALA A 391 2.21 3.85 22.88
N GLY A 392 1.02 4.04 23.44
CA GLY A 392 0.73 3.69 24.83
C GLY A 392 0.14 2.29 24.94
N ASP A 393 -0.58 1.99 26.03
CA ASP A 393 -1.16 0.66 26.28
C ASP A 393 -2.15 0.28 25.16
N PHE A 394 -3.05 1.22 24.87
CA PHE A 394 -4.23 1.03 24.03
C PHE A 394 -4.51 2.22 23.10
N HIS A 395 -3.57 3.14 22.96
CA HIS A 395 -3.70 4.29 22.07
C HIS A 395 -2.40 4.54 21.34
N SER A 396 -2.51 5.28 20.26
CA SER A 396 -1.41 5.62 19.38
C SER A 396 -1.44 7.10 19.07
N VAL A 397 -0.28 7.69 18.85
CA VAL A 397 -0.13 9.09 18.47
C VAL A 397 0.89 9.24 17.34
N ALA A 398 0.61 10.17 16.44
CA ALA A 398 1.49 10.57 15.35
C ALA A 398 1.74 12.08 15.40
N LEU A 399 3.00 12.48 15.22
CA LEU A 399 3.43 13.85 15.01
C LEU A 399 3.58 14.11 13.52
N LEU A 400 2.88 15.10 13.01
CA LEU A 400 3.00 15.57 11.63
C LEU A 400 4.13 16.59 11.49
N ALA A 401 4.69 16.71 10.29
CA ALA A 401 5.76 17.67 9.96
C ALA A 401 5.41 19.13 10.24
N ASN A 402 4.11 19.47 10.31
CA ASN A 402 3.62 20.81 10.67
C ASN A 402 3.46 21.03 12.19
N GLY A 403 3.84 20.05 13.02
CA GLY A 403 3.72 20.11 14.48
C GLY A 403 2.36 19.66 15.04
N THR A 404 1.45 19.17 14.20
CA THR A 404 0.13 18.66 14.62
C THR A 404 0.24 17.26 15.20
N ILE A 405 -0.50 16.98 16.28
CA ILE A 405 -0.63 15.64 16.86
C ILE A 405 -1.98 15.04 16.50
N VAL A 406 -1.94 13.81 15.98
CA VAL A 406 -3.12 13.00 15.68
C VAL A 406 -3.08 11.77 16.59
N GLY A 407 -4.12 11.57 17.41
CA GLY A 407 -4.26 10.41 18.28
C GLY A 407 -5.43 9.52 17.89
N TRP A 408 -5.30 8.20 18.08
CA TRP A 408 -6.35 7.21 17.86
C TRP A 408 -6.24 6.04 18.86
N GLY A 409 -7.28 5.20 18.93
CA GLY A 409 -7.42 4.15 19.94
C GLY A 409 -8.22 4.56 21.16
N SER A 410 -7.90 3.98 22.32
CA SER A 410 -8.57 4.26 23.59
C SER A 410 -8.49 5.73 23.99
N ASN A 411 -9.61 6.29 24.44
CA ASN A 411 -9.72 7.69 24.84
C ASN A 411 -10.37 7.88 26.21
N GLU A 412 -10.27 6.90 27.10
CA GLU A 412 -10.91 6.92 28.43
C GLU A 412 -10.50 8.13 29.30
N TYR A 413 -9.30 8.69 29.06
CA TYR A 413 -8.74 9.82 29.79
C TYR A 413 -8.51 11.06 28.91
N GLY A 414 -9.07 11.10 27.69
CA GLY A 414 -8.86 12.19 26.74
C GLY A 414 -7.50 12.14 26.03
N GLN A 415 -6.75 11.04 26.12
CA GLN A 415 -5.39 10.92 25.59
C GLN A 415 -5.31 10.99 24.06
N THR A 416 -6.37 10.68 23.31
CA THR A 416 -6.35 10.86 21.85
C THR A 416 -6.73 12.28 21.41
N LEU A 417 -7.19 13.11 22.35
CA LEU A 417 -7.60 14.49 22.09
C LEU A 417 -6.47 15.47 22.38
N SER A 418 -5.83 15.94 21.32
CA SER A 418 -4.78 16.98 21.40
C SER A 418 -5.29 18.24 22.13
N PRO A 419 -4.56 18.75 23.15
CA PRO A 419 -4.96 19.94 23.89
C PRO A 419 -5.15 21.17 22.99
N THR A 420 -6.16 21.99 23.29
CA THR A 420 -6.42 23.23 22.56
C THR A 420 -5.21 24.17 22.63
N GLY A 421 -4.79 24.70 21.48
CA GLY A 421 -3.65 25.61 21.39
C GLY A 421 -2.28 24.94 21.43
N LEU A 422 -2.20 23.61 21.34
CA LEU A 422 -0.93 22.90 21.13
C LEU A 422 -0.30 23.30 19.79
N ASN A 423 0.94 23.76 19.83
CA ASN A 423 1.70 24.21 18.65
C ASN A 423 3.20 23.96 18.85
N ASN A 424 3.97 24.05 17.76
CA ASN A 424 5.43 23.94 17.75
C ASN A 424 5.96 22.66 18.41
N VAL A 425 5.25 21.53 18.28
CA VAL A 425 5.70 20.24 18.82
C VAL A 425 6.81 19.67 17.95
N ILE A 426 7.88 19.18 18.58
CA ILE A 426 9.05 18.62 17.89
C ILE A 426 9.37 17.18 18.30
N ALA A 427 8.84 16.70 19.43
CA ALA A 427 8.94 15.31 19.84
C ALA A 427 7.71 14.91 20.66
N ILE A 428 7.37 13.63 20.60
CA ILE A 428 6.24 13.03 21.31
C ILE A 428 6.66 11.72 21.95
N ASP A 429 6.09 11.46 23.12
CA ASP A 429 6.14 10.15 23.74
C ASP A 429 4.82 9.82 24.43
N ALA A 430 4.37 8.59 24.25
CA ALA A 430 3.14 8.04 24.82
C ALA A 430 3.53 7.01 25.88
N GLY A 431 3.10 7.27 27.11
CA GLY A 431 3.27 6.34 28.21
C GLY A 431 1.91 5.88 28.68
N HIS A 432 1.74 4.59 28.96
CA HIS A 432 0.49 4.00 29.44
C HIS A 432 -0.77 4.61 28.79
N GLN A 433 -1.50 5.46 29.52
CA GLN A 433 -2.74 6.12 29.07
C GLN A 433 -2.60 7.65 28.99
N ARG A 434 -1.40 8.17 28.72
CA ARG A 434 -1.09 9.60 28.60
C ARG A 434 -0.06 9.89 27.52
N ASN A 435 0.08 11.17 27.20
CA ASN A 435 1.11 11.65 26.30
C ASN A 435 1.92 12.77 26.95
N VAL A 436 3.18 12.85 26.57
CA VAL A 436 4.10 13.94 26.89
C VAL A 436 4.74 14.42 25.60
N VAL A 437 4.78 15.73 25.40
CA VAL A 437 5.35 16.31 24.18
C VAL A 437 6.33 17.41 24.50
N LEU A 438 7.35 17.51 23.66
CA LEU A 438 8.35 18.57 23.69
C LEU A 438 8.01 19.60 22.61
N ARG A 439 7.95 20.87 23.01
CA ARG A 439 7.83 22.00 22.09
C ARG A 439 9.19 22.60 21.75
N GLN A 440 9.27 23.23 20.58
CA GLN A 440 10.36 24.11 20.21
C GLN A 440 10.56 25.17 21.32
N GLY A 441 11.82 25.36 21.74
CA GLY A 441 12.16 26.22 22.89
C GLY A 441 12.17 25.51 24.25
N GLY A 442 12.09 24.18 24.28
CA GLY A 442 12.41 23.38 25.48
C GLY A 442 11.32 23.36 26.55
N THR A 443 10.05 23.54 26.17
CA THR A 443 8.89 23.45 27.08
C THR A 443 8.11 22.17 26.87
N VAL A 444 7.48 21.66 27.93
CA VAL A 444 6.82 20.35 27.95
C VAL A 444 5.33 20.51 28.19
N VAL A 445 4.52 19.71 27.51
CA VAL A 445 3.07 19.58 27.76
C VAL A 445 2.74 18.11 27.94
N ALA A 446 1.88 17.79 28.90
CA ALA A 446 1.37 16.45 29.12
C ALA A 446 -0.16 16.47 29.24
N TRP A 447 -0.82 15.41 28.78
CA TRP A 447 -2.27 15.22 28.91
C TRP A 447 -2.64 13.74 28.86
N GLY A 448 -3.87 13.42 29.29
CA GLY A 448 -4.33 12.04 29.51
C GLY A 448 -4.42 11.73 31.00
N ARG A 449 -4.17 10.47 31.38
CA ARG A 449 -4.21 10.02 32.78
C ARG A 449 -3.18 10.76 33.65
N ASN A 450 -3.59 11.18 34.85
CA ASN A 450 -2.77 11.95 35.81
C ASN A 450 -3.20 11.66 37.26
N ILE A 451 -2.88 10.46 37.77
CA ILE A 451 -3.34 10.02 39.11
C ILE A 451 -2.34 10.39 40.21
N TYR A 452 -1.05 10.39 39.90
CA TYR A 452 0.06 10.64 40.82
C TYR A 452 0.80 11.96 40.52
N GLY A 453 0.23 12.81 39.66
CA GLY A 453 0.86 14.06 39.24
C GLY A 453 1.83 13.90 38.06
N GLU A 454 1.92 12.73 37.44
CA GLU A 454 2.78 12.41 36.30
C GLU A 454 2.48 13.26 35.05
N GLY A 455 1.23 13.71 34.88
CA GLY A 455 0.84 14.69 33.85
C GLY A 455 1.03 16.15 34.27
N SER A 456 1.41 16.40 35.53
CA SER A 456 1.52 17.75 36.10
C SER A 456 2.92 18.31 35.92
N VAL A 457 3.20 18.81 34.71
CA VAL A 457 4.52 19.35 34.32
C VAL A 457 5.01 20.41 35.33
N PRO A 458 6.22 20.27 35.91
CA PRO A 458 6.74 21.26 36.85
C PRO A 458 6.85 22.66 36.25
N ALA A 459 6.29 23.67 36.92
CA ALA A 459 6.17 25.03 36.39
C ALA A 459 7.52 25.68 35.99
N ALA A 460 8.61 25.30 36.68
CA ALA A 460 9.96 25.80 36.43
C ALA A 460 10.78 24.97 35.42
N LEU A 461 10.19 23.92 34.81
CA LEU A 461 10.89 23.06 33.85
C LEU A 461 11.13 23.81 32.52
N ARG A 462 12.40 23.99 32.16
CA ARG A 462 12.85 24.65 30.92
C ARG A 462 14.07 23.90 30.37
N ASP A 463 14.49 24.30 29.16
CA ASP A 463 15.70 23.82 28.48
C ASP A 463 15.69 22.30 28.27
N VAL A 464 14.50 21.73 28.03
CA VAL A 464 14.30 20.30 27.81
C VAL A 464 14.66 19.92 26.36
N ILE A 465 15.37 18.81 26.19
CA ILE A 465 15.77 18.26 24.88
C ILE A 465 15.15 16.89 24.59
N SER A 466 14.71 16.16 25.62
CA SER A 466 13.98 14.91 25.46
C SER A 466 13.02 14.69 26.64
N VAL A 467 11.95 13.97 26.38
CA VAL A 467 10.93 13.57 27.35
C VAL A 467 10.65 12.08 27.18
N SER A 468 10.40 11.39 28.29
CA SER A 468 10.01 9.98 28.31
C SER A 468 8.87 9.79 29.32
N ALA A 469 7.80 9.13 28.90
CA ALA A 469 6.59 8.90 29.65
C ALA A 469 6.51 7.43 30.08
N GLY A 470 6.81 7.15 31.35
CA GLY A 470 6.70 5.80 31.91
C GLY A 470 5.30 5.50 32.43
N GLY A 471 5.11 4.39 33.16
CA GLY A 471 3.82 4.00 33.70
C GLY A 471 3.21 5.04 34.65
N TYR A 472 3.96 5.42 35.69
CA TYR A 472 3.48 6.35 36.73
C TYR A 472 4.36 7.58 36.98
N HIS A 473 5.40 7.78 36.17
CA HIS A 473 6.29 8.93 36.27
C HIS A 473 6.77 9.38 34.89
N THR A 474 7.18 10.63 34.78
CA THR A 474 7.73 11.21 33.57
C THR A 474 9.13 11.74 33.84
N VAL A 475 10.01 11.57 32.86
CA VAL A 475 11.41 12.02 32.90
C VAL A 475 11.65 13.03 31.77
N ALA A 476 12.35 14.11 32.08
CA ALA A 476 12.79 15.10 31.11
C ALA A 476 14.30 15.31 31.21
N LEU A 477 15.00 15.19 30.08
CA LEU A 477 16.42 15.49 29.94
C LEU A 477 16.61 16.94 29.51
N ARG A 478 17.50 17.68 30.17
CA ARG A 478 17.83 19.07 29.87
C ARG A 478 19.10 19.20 29.03
N GLU A 479 19.25 20.33 28.34
CA GLU A 479 20.43 20.66 27.51
C GLU A 479 21.77 20.52 28.26
N ASN A 480 21.78 20.82 29.56
CA ASN A 480 22.97 20.70 30.40
C ASN A 480 23.30 19.25 30.82
N GLY A 481 22.51 18.26 30.38
CA GLY A 481 22.66 16.84 30.70
C GLY A 481 22.11 16.41 32.06
N SER A 482 21.40 17.30 32.77
CA SER A 482 20.64 16.94 33.99
C SER A 482 19.24 16.45 33.64
N ILE A 483 18.62 15.69 34.55
CA ILE A 483 17.24 15.21 34.38
C ILE A 483 16.32 15.73 35.48
N VAL A 484 15.04 15.81 35.17
CA VAL A 484 13.96 16.03 36.12
C VAL A 484 12.96 14.89 35.97
N ALA A 485 12.66 14.20 37.07
CA ALA A 485 11.64 13.16 37.13
C ALA A 485 10.51 13.60 38.07
N TRP A 486 9.25 13.32 37.70
CA TRP A 486 8.07 13.66 38.51
C TRP A 486 6.94 12.65 38.29
N GLY A 487 6.00 12.59 39.25
CA GLY A 487 4.92 11.60 39.30
C GLY A 487 5.04 10.74 40.55
N SER A 488 4.65 9.46 40.47
CA SER A 488 4.83 8.51 41.58
C SER A 488 6.30 8.36 41.96
N ASN A 489 6.54 8.14 43.25
CA ASN A 489 7.87 7.89 43.80
C ASN A 489 7.85 6.71 44.80
N ASP A 490 6.88 5.80 44.69
CA ASP A 490 6.69 4.71 45.64
C ASP A 490 7.89 3.75 45.73
N TYR A 491 8.71 3.71 44.68
CA TYR A 491 9.94 2.91 44.60
C TYR A 491 11.21 3.77 44.45
N GLY A 492 11.10 5.09 44.62
CA GLY A 492 12.22 6.02 44.42
C GLY A 492 12.53 6.35 42.95
N GLN A 493 11.66 5.97 42.01
CA GLN A 493 11.86 6.18 40.57
C GLN A 493 11.96 7.66 40.18
N SER A 494 11.22 8.54 40.87
CA SER A 494 11.31 9.99 40.65
C SER A 494 12.47 10.65 41.44
N LEU A 495 13.17 9.90 42.29
CA LEU A 495 14.29 10.41 43.10
C LEU A 495 15.61 10.28 42.33
N VAL A 496 15.96 11.33 41.57
CA VAL A 496 17.19 11.38 40.77
C VAL A 496 18.46 11.18 41.63
N PRO A 497 19.27 10.14 41.39
CA PRO A 497 20.52 9.92 42.11
C PRO A 497 21.52 11.07 41.95
N LEU A 498 22.28 11.35 43.01
CA LEU A 498 23.38 12.32 42.96
C LEU A 498 24.59 11.75 42.20
N GLY A 499 25.35 12.63 41.54
CA GLY A 499 26.63 12.26 40.91
C GLY A 499 26.51 11.49 39.60
N LEU A 500 25.37 11.59 38.90
CA LEU A 500 25.20 10.92 37.59
C LEU A 500 26.14 11.47 36.51
N GLY A 501 26.54 12.74 36.61
CA GLY A 501 27.31 13.43 35.56
C GLY A 501 26.41 13.86 34.40
N LYS A 502 27.01 14.07 33.22
CA LYS A 502 26.29 14.49 32.01
C LYS A 502 25.62 13.29 31.32
N LEU A 503 24.29 13.37 31.18
CA LEU A 503 23.47 12.36 30.54
C LEU A 503 23.16 12.73 29.08
N ILE A 504 22.99 11.70 28.24
CA ILE A 504 22.63 11.84 26.81
C ILE A 504 21.28 11.19 26.47
N SER A 505 20.78 10.30 27.33
CA SER A 505 19.43 9.74 27.23
C SER A 505 18.89 9.41 28.63
N ALA A 506 17.56 9.47 28.79
CA ALA A 506 16.85 9.15 30.01
C ALA A 506 15.46 8.63 29.67
N GLU A 507 15.15 7.42 30.14
CA GLU A 507 13.92 6.69 29.82
C GLU A 507 13.18 6.28 31.09
N ALA A 508 11.86 6.39 31.06
CA ALA A 508 10.95 6.04 32.15
C ALA A 508 10.21 4.75 31.81
N GLY A 509 10.43 3.69 32.61
CA GLY A 509 9.64 2.46 32.53
C GLY A 509 8.39 2.53 33.41
N TYR A 510 7.80 1.40 33.77
CA TYR A 510 6.57 1.39 34.59
C TYR A 510 6.77 2.10 35.93
N GLU A 511 7.81 1.67 36.67
CA GLU A 511 8.18 2.16 38.01
C GLU A 511 9.70 2.24 38.20
N HIS A 512 10.46 2.33 37.12
CA HIS A 512 11.92 2.47 37.14
C HIS A 512 12.39 3.48 36.09
N THR A 513 13.59 4.03 36.29
CA THR A 513 14.21 4.97 35.35
C THR A 513 15.56 4.41 34.91
N VAL A 514 15.87 4.56 33.63
CA VAL A 514 17.15 4.16 33.01
C VAL A 514 17.78 5.40 32.36
N VAL A 515 19.08 5.61 32.54
CA VAL A 515 19.80 6.71 31.91
C VAL A 515 21.09 6.24 31.27
N LEU A 516 21.48 6.94 30.21
CA LEU A 516 22.72 6.73 29.48
C LEU A 516 23.63 7.94 29.66
N LYS A 517 24.86 7.70 30.12
CA LYS A 517 25.91 8.71 30.24
C LYS A 517 26.66 8.88 28.92
N GLU A 518 27.29 10.03 28.72
CA GLU A 518 28.11 10.34 27.52
C GLU A 518 29.27 9.34 27.30
N ASN A 519 29.73 8.68 28.36
CA ASN A 519 30.77 7.64 28.29
C ASN A 519 30.22 6.22 28.01
N GLY A 520 28.94 6.08 27.67
CA GLY A 520 28.29 4.79 27.37
C GLY A 520 27.88 3.96 28.60
N THR A 521 28.02 4.49 29.82
CA THR A 521 27.58 3.81 31.04
C THR A 521 26.07 3.93 31.22
N VAL A 522 25.40 2.81 31.48
CA VAL A 522 23.97 2.74 31.81
C VAL A 522 23.79 2.73 33.33
N VAL A 523 22.83 3.49 33.84
CA VAL A 523 22.43 3.48 35.25
C VAL A 523 20.92 3.33 35.33
N ALA A 524 20.42 2.46 36.21
CA ALA A 524 18.99 2.26 36.42
C ALA A 524 18.65 2.28 37.92
N TRP A 525 17.49 2.82 38.28
CA TRP A 525 16.99 2.86 39.65
C TRP A 525 15.45 2.86 39.69
N GLY A 526 14.87 2.65 40.88
CA GLY A 526 13.43 2.52 41.08
C GLY A 526 13.05 1.10 41.50
N ASN A 527 11.89 0.64 41.04
CA ASN A 527 11.43 -0.72 41.28
C ASN A 527 12.38 -1.73 40.61
N ASN A 528 12.84 -2.73 41.37
CA ASN A 528 13.75 -3.77 40.89
C ASN A 528 13.26 -5.19 41.21
N LEU A 529 11.95 -5.39 41.39
CA LEU A 529 11.38 -6.70 41.74
C LEU A 529 11.59 -7.78 40.66
N GLN A 530 11.79 -7.39 39.40
CA GLN A 530 12.04 -8.27 38.26
C GLN A 530 13.50 -8.18 37.77
N GLY A 531 14.36 -7.43 38.46
CA GLY A 531 15.74 -7.20 38.03
C GLY A 531 15.91 -6.15 36.94
N GLN A 532 14.88 -5.35 36.63
CA GLN A 532 14.95 -4.28 35.61
C GLN A 532 16.02 -3.22 35.89
N CYS A 533 16.43 -3.01 37.15
CA CYS A 533 17.56 -2.14 37.49
C CYS A 533 18.92 -2.86 37.54
N ASN A 534 18.96 -4.19 37.37
CA ASN A 534 20.20 -4.99 37.41
C ASN A 534 20.98 -4.88 36.09
N VAL A 535 21.55 -3.70 35.82
CA VAL A 535 22.37 -3.46 34.62
C VAL A 535 23.45 -4.55 34.48
N PRO A 536 23.53 -5.26 33.34
CA PRO A 536 24.48 -6.36 33.15
C PRO A 536 25.94 -5.95 33.36
N ALA A 537 26.69 -6.78 34.09
CA ALA A 537 28.11 -6.56 34.31
C ALA A 537 28.88 -6.60 32.98
N GLY A 538 29.70 -5.57 32.71
CA GLY A 538 30.47 -5.45 31.48
C GLY A 538 29.73 -4.84 30.29
N LEU A 539 28.47 -4.42 30.47
CA LEU A 539 27.75 -3.65 29.46
C LEU A 539 28.53 -2.36 29.11
N SER A 540 28.87 -2.22 27.84
CA SER A 540 29.71 -1.14 27.32
C SER A 540 29.38 -0.86 25.86
N ASN A 541 29.84 0.28 25.34
CA ASN A 541 29.58 0.75 23.98
C ASN A 541 28.08 0.92 23.67
N VAL A 542 27.29 1.27 24.69
CA VAL A 542 25.84 1.50 24.54
C VAL A 542 25.62 2.85 23.85
N ILE A 543 24.77 2.86 22.83
CA ILE A 543 24.40 4.03 22.04
C ILE A 543 22.93 4.43 22.19
N ALA A 544 22.07 3.49 22.62
CA ALA A 544 20.67 3.77 22.94
C ALA A 544 20.19 2.84 24.07
N ILE A 545 19.17 3.30 24.79
CA ILE A 545 18.52 2.58 25.87
C ILE A 545 17.00 2.66 25.68
N GLN A 546 16.28 1.70 26.25
CA GLN A 546 14.82 1.75 26.42
C GLN A 546 14.50 1.25 27.84
N ALA A 547 13.61 1.97 28.52
CA ALA A 547 12.95 1.46 29.71
C ALA A 547 11.55 0.99 29.29
N ALA A 548 11.34 -0.32 29.27
CA ALA A 548 10.00 -0.90 29.07
C ALA A 548 9.31 -1.01 30.43
N ASP A 549 8.17 -1.70 30.53
CA ASP A 549 7.41 -1.73 31.77
C ASP A 549 8.19 -2.41 32.93
N PHE A 550 8.59 -3.67 32.74
CA PHE A 550 9.24 -4.48 33.77
C PHE A 550 10.65 -4.97 33.40
N TYR A 551 11.24 -4.44 32.33
CA TYR A 551 12.60 -4.74 31.88
C TYR A 551 13.23 -3.52 31.22
N SER A 552 14.52 -3.62 30.93
CA SER A 552 15.28 -2.58 30.26
C SER A 552 16.07 -3.17 29.09
N MET A 553 16.40 -2.31 28.13
CA MET A 553 17.12 -2.68 26.93
C MET A 553 18.28 -1.72 26.68
N ALA A 554 19.33 -2.23 26.04
CA ALA A 554 20.45 -1.45 25.53
C ALA A 554 20.80 -1.89 24.11
N LEU A 555 21.02 -0.90 23.24
CA LEU A 555 21.60 -1.10 21.92
C LEU A 555 23.07 -0.71 21.95
N LYS A 556 23.94 -1.62 21.55
CA LYS A 556 25.38 -1.39 21.42
C LYS A 556 25.74 -0.84 20.04
N SER A 557 26.88 -0.16 19.94
CA SER A 557 27.39 0.42 18.68
C SER A 557 27.70 -0.61 17.59
N ASP A 558 27.82 -1.89 17.95
CA ASP A 558 28.00 -3.02 17.02
C ASP A 558 26.66 -3.65 16.58
N GLY A 559 25.54 -3.04 16.94
CA GLY A 559 24.20 -3.55 16.62
C GLY A 559 23.73 -4.70 17.51
N THR A 560 24.47 -5.06 18.56
CA THR A 560 24.00 -6.05 19.56
C THR A 560 22.92 -5.43 20.43
N VAL A 561 21.81 -6.15 20.61
CA VAL A 561 20.75 -5.82 21.56
C VAL A 561 20.92 -6.63 22.84
N VAL A 562 20.84 -5.98 24.00
CA VAL A 562 20.90 -6.62 25.31
C VAL A 562 19.65 -6.23 26.09
N CYS A 563 18.90 -7.22 26.58
CA CYS A 563 17.71 -7.01 27.41
C CYS A 563 17.93 -7.65 28.80
N TRP A 564 17.38 -7.04 29.85
CA TRP A 564 17.44 -7.59 31.21
C TRP A 564 16.23 -7.13 32.03
N GLY A 565 15.77 -7.99 32.95
CA GLY A 565 14.60 -7.72 33.80
C GLY A 565 13.56 -8.85 33.71
N GLY A 566 12.28 -8.49 33.77
CA GLY A 566 11.17 -9.43 33.62
C GLY A 566 11.16 -10.09 32.24
N ASN A 567 10.73 -11.36 32.19
CA ASN A 567 10.68 -12.17 30.96
C ASN A 567 9.47 -13.10 30.95
N LEU A 568 8.30 -12.60 31.33
CA LEU A 568 7.13 -13.47 31.53
C LEU A 568 6.55 -13.96 30.19
N TYR A 569 6.79 -13.21 29.12
CA TYR A 569 6.26 -13.39 27.77
C TYR A 569 7.37 -13.62 26.73
N GLY A 570 8.62 -13.77 27.14
CA GLY A 570 9.78 -13.87 26.26
C GLY A 570 10.27 -12.51 25.74
N GLU A 571 9.81 -11.40 26.31
CA GLU A 571 10.10 -10.03 25.91
C GLU A 571 11.59 -9.65 26.05
N THR A 572 12.37 -10.40 26.84
CA THR A 572 13.84 -10.25 26.94
C THR A 572 14.63 -11.35 26.24
N ASP A 573 13.95 -12.34 25.63
CA ASP A 573 14.59 -13.41 24.87
C ASP A 573 15.02 -12.92 23.48
N VAL A 574 16.09 -12.11 23.44
CA VAL A 574 16.64 -11.55 22.20
C VAL A 574 16.94 -12.68 21.19
N PRO A 575 16.38 -12.65 19.97
CA PRO A 575 16.55 -13.71 18.99
C PRO A 575 18.01 -14.02 18.66
N ALA A 576 18.35 -15.30 18.63
CA ALA A 576 19.69 -15.76 18.28
C ALA A 576 20.06 -15.32 16.85
N GLY A 577 21.18 -14.61 16.71
CA GLY A 577 21.66 -14.12 15.42
C GLY A 577 21.16 -12.71 15.03
N LEU A 578 20.41 -12.03 15.91
CA LEU A 578 20.17 -10.59 15.74
C LEU A 578 21.51 -9.82 15.79
N SER A 579 21.90 -9.27 14.65
CA SER A 579 23.04 -8.36 14.49
C SER A 579 22.62 -7.10 13.73
N ASP A 580 23.46 -6.07 13.78
CA ASP A 580 23.29 -4.85 12.99
C ASP A 580 21.97 -4.10 13.25
N ALA A 581 21.42 -4.23 14.47
CA ALA A 581 20.30 -3.41 14.90
C ALA A 581 20.70 -1.93 14.94
N ILE A 582 19.81 -1.06 14.48
CA ILE A 582 20.00 0.39 14.48
C ILE A 582 18.99 1.11 15.40
N SER A 583 17.94 0.42 15.81
CA SER A 583 16.98 0.90 16.79
C SER A 583 16.35 -0.27 17.55
N ILE A 584 15.85 0.03 18.74
CA ILE A 584 15.16 -0.89 19.65
C ILE A 584 13.89 -0.23 20.16
N SER A 585 12.87 -1.03 20.47
CA SER A 585 11.63 -0.60 21.12
C SER A 585 11.07 -1.75 21.93
N GLY A 586 10.31 -1.46 22.98
CA GLY A 586 9.67 -2.47 23.81
C GLY A 586 8.69 -1.86 24.82
N MET A 587 7.63 -2.62 25.11
CA MET A 587 6.64 -2.36 26.18
C MET A 587 6.38 -3.66 26.93
N TYR A 588 5.23 -3.83 27.57
CA TYR A 588 4.98 -4.92 28.51
C TYR A 588 5.11 -6.34 27.91
N TYR A 589 4.56 -6.58 26.72
CA TYR A 589 4.38 -7.94 26.19
C TYR A 589 5.40 -8.36 25.12
N HIS A 590 6.01 -7.40 24.44
CA HIS A 590 6.94 -7.66 23.35
C HIS A 590 7.97 -6.56 23.15
N SER A 591 8.99 -6.93 22.42
CA SER A 591 10.15 -6.13 22.07
C SER A 591 10.38 -6.19 20.56
N GLY A 592 11.16 -5.24 20.07
CA GLY A 592 11.50 -5.17 18.66
C GLY A 592 12.79 -4.44 18.37
N ALA A 593 13.33 -4.70 17.20
CA ALA A 593 14.46 -4.00 16.64
C ALA A 593 14.28 -3.80 15.13
N ILE A 594 14.84 -2.71 14.62
CA ILE A 594 15.04 -2.52 13.17
C ILE A 594 16.52 -2.74 12.89
N LYS A 595 16.82 -3.60 11.92
CA LYS A 595 18.17 -3.80 11.39
C LYS A 595 18.55 -2.72 10.37
N SER A 596 19.84 -2.53 10.14
CA SER A 596 20.36 -1.57 9.14
C SER A 596 19.86 -1.80 7.70
N ASP A 597 19.38 -3.01 7.38
CA ASP A 597 18.76 -3.37 6.10
C ASP A 597 17.24 -3.08 6.04
N GLY A 598 16.65 -2.55 7.12
CA GLY A 598 15.22 -2.27 7.25
C GLY A 598 14.38 -3.45 7.75
N THR A 599 15.00 -4.61 8.01
CA THR A 599 14.28 -5.77 8.56
C THR A 599 13.78 -5.47 9.97
N ILE A 600 12.50 -5.75 10.20
CA ILE A 600 11.87 -5.68 11.53
C ILE A 600 11.96 -7.06 12.16
N ILE A 601 12.52 -7.13 13.37
CA ILE A 601 12.53 -8.34 14.19
C ILE A 601 11.74 -8.03 15.45
N LEU A 602 10.65 -8.76 15.68
CA LEU A 602 9.83 -8.68 16.89
C LEU A 602 9.93 -9.99 17.67
N TRP A 603 9.90 -9.91 19.00
CA TRP A 603 9.91 -11.08 19.89
C TRP A 603 9.14 -10.79 21.18
N GLY A 604 8.72 -11.85 21.87
CA GLY A 604 7.75 -11.79 22.96
C GLY A 604 6.51 -12.64 22.64
N THR A 605 5.37 -12.30 23.23
CA THR A 605 4.12 -13.03 22.99
C THR A 605 3.38 -12.52 21.74
N ASP A 606 2.63 -13.41 21.07
CA ASP A 606 1.87 -13.11 19.84
C ASP A 606 0.36 -13.36 19.98
N LEU A 607 -0.18 -13.25 21.20
CA LEU A 607 -1.59 -13.60 21.47
C LEU A 607 -2.60 -12.74 20.68
N ASP A 608 -2.19 -11.54 20.25
CA ASP A 608 -2.99 -10.58 19.49
C ASP A 608 -2.41 -10.31 18.09
N GLY A 609 -1.41 -11.08 17.65
CA GLY A 609 -0.71 -10.85 16.37
C GLY A 609 0.29 -9.68 16.40
N GLN A 610 0.69 -9.18 17.58
CA GLN A 610 1.55 -8.01 17.75
C GLN A 610 3.00 -8.22 17.29
N VAL A 611 3.50 -9.46 17.30
CA VAL A 611 4.84 -9.80 16.77
C VAL A 611 4.79 -10.37 15.35
N SER A 612 3.60 -10.67 14.84
CA SER A 612 3.35 -11.04 13.44
C SER A 612 3.50 -9.84 12.49
N VAL A 613 4.73 -9.56 12.03
CA VAL A 613 5.04 -8.47 11.09
C VAL A 613 4.25 -8.64 9.78
N PRO A 614 3.40 -7.67 9.38
CA PRO A 614 2.67 -7.71 8.12
C PRO A 614 3.59 -7.83 6.89
N GLU A 615 3.22 -8.67 5.92
CA GLU A 615 3.96 -8.95 4.68
C GLU A 615 4.30 -7.71 3.83
N ASN A 616 3.59 -6.61 4.06
CA ASN A 616 3.73 -5.33 3.33
C ASN A 616 4.61 -4.29 4.06
N LEU A 617 5.43 -4.72 5.04
CA LEU A 617 6.34 -3.83 5.79
C LEU A 617 7.82 -4.14 5.62
N THR A 618 8.17 -5.29 5.02
CA THR A 618 9.56 -5.65 4.72
C THR A 618 9.92 -5.27 3.29
N SER A 619 11.05 -4.62 3.08
CA SER A 619 11.53 -4.32 1.73
C SER A 619 11.71 -5.60 0.90
N THR A 620 11.29 -5.59 -0.37
CA THR A 620 11.64 -6.67 -1.30
C THR A 620 13.15 -6.74 -1.49
N SER A 621 13.71 -7.93 -1.35
CA SER A 621 15.14 -8.16 -1.53
C SER A 621 15.44 -8.66 -2.94
N LEU A 622 16.11 -7.83 -3.73
CA LEU A 622 16.70 -8.11 -5.04
C LEU A 622 18.24 -8.16 -4.95
N SER A 623 18.79 -8.38 -3.76
CA SER A 623 20.24 -8.40 -3.53
C SER A 623 20.92 -9.40 -4.46
N ARG A 624 21.98 -8.98 -5.17
CA ARG A 624 22.72 -9.82 -6.15
C ARG A 624 21.86 -10.35 -7.32
N ALA A 625 20.63 -9.89 -7.50
CA ALA A 625 19.78 -10.31 -8.62
C ALA A 625 20.38 -9.82 -9.94
N ASN A 626 20.23 -10.61 -11.00
CA ASN A 626 20.61 -10.23 -12.36
C ASN A 626 19.38 -9.70 -13.10
N LEU A 627 19.22 -8.38 -13.18
CA LEU A 627 18.18 -7.64 -13.89
C LEU A 627 18.69 -7.06 -15.22
N SER A 628 19.83 -7.54 -15.74
CA SER A 628 20.43 -6.96 -16.93
C SER A 628 19.50 -7.02 -18.14
N ASN A 629 19.38 -5.93 -18.88
CA ASN A 629 18.48 -5.76 -20.03
C ASN A 629 16.98 -5.96 -19.71
N ALA A 630 16.59 -6.01 -18.43
CA ALA A 630 15.18 -6.10 -18.06
C ALA A 630 14.44 -4.79 -18.37
N ASN A 631 13.20 -4.87 -18.83
CA ASN A 631 12.32 -3.72 -18.97
C ASN A 631 11.51 -3.50 -17.68
N LEU A 632 11.96 -2.57 -16.85
CA LEU A 632 11.39 -2.16 -15.57
C LEU A 632 10.64 -0.81 -15.67
N THR A 633 10.12 -0.46 -16.86
CA THR A 633 9.38 0.78 -17.05
C THR A 633 8.23 0.88 -16.05
N ASP A 634 8.04 2.03 -15.39
CA ASP A 634 7.00 2.25 -14.36
C ASP A 634 7.04 1.29 -13.15
N ALA A 635 8.07 0.45 -12.99
CA ALA A 635 8.16 -0.49 -11.88
C ALA A 635 8.31 0.26 -10.54
N ASN A 636 7.58 -0.18 -9.51
CA ASN A 636 7.75 0.33 -8.16
C ASN A 636 8.77 -0.54 -7.41
N MET A 637 9.93 0.01 -7.09
CA MET A 637 11.02 -0.60 -6.32
C MET A 637 11.38 0.25 -5.10
N ALA A 638 10.43 1.04 -4.60
CA ALA A 638 10.65 1.89 -3.44
C ALA A 638 11.07 1.05 -2.22
N GLY A 639 12.13 1.48 -1.53
CA GLY A 639 12.67 0.79 -0.36
C GLY A 639 13.32 -0.56 -0.65
N ALA A 640 13.28 -1.08 -1.89
CA ALA A 640 13.80 -2.40 -2.21
C ALA A 640 15.32 -2.50 -1.97
N ASN A 641 15.77 -3.68 -1.54
CA ASN A 641 17.20 -3.96 -1.39
C ASN A 641 17.78 -4.47 -2.72
N LEU A 642 18.56 -3.65 -3.40
CA LEU A 642 19.23 -3.93 -4.68
C LEU A 642 20.76 -4.04 -4.51
N THR A 643 21.27 -4.33 -3.31
CA THR A 643 22.72 -4.41 -3.06
C THR A 643 23.38 -5.39 -4.03
N SER A 644 24.43 -4.96 -4.72
CA SER A 644 25.16 -5.77 -5.71
C SER A 644 24.30 -6.34 -6.85
N ALA A 645 23.10 -5.82 -7.10
CA ALA A 645 22.25 -6.25 -8.22
C ALA A 645 22.85 -5.79 -9.56
N ASN A 646 22.70 -6.59 -10.61
CA ASN A 646 23.13 -6.24 -11.95
C ASN A 646 21.95 -5.70 -12.78
N LEU A 647 21.83 -4.38 -12.93
CA LEU A 647 20.81 -3.71 -13.76
C LEU A 647 21.36 -3.24 -15.12
N SER A 648 22.48 -3.80 -15.58
CA SER A 648 23.13 -3.30 -16.79
C SER A 648 22.21 -3.41 -18.02
N GLY A 649 22.06 -2.31 -18.78
CA GLY A 649 21.17 -2.27 -19.95
C GLY A 649 19.67 -2.28 -19.63
N ALA A 650 19.25 -2.29 -18.36
CA ALA A 650 17.83 -2.32 -18.00
C ALA A 650 17.10 -1.02 -18.37
N ASN A 651 15.82 -1.09 -18.72
CA ASN A 651 14.99 0.08 -18.93
C ASN A 651 14.20 0.42 -17.65
N LEU A 652 14.64 1.44 -16.92
CA LEU A 652 14.06 1.95 -15.66
C LEU A 652 13.21 3.21 -15.88
N THR A 653 12.77 3.47 -17.11
CA THR A 653 11.99 4.68 -17.41
C THR A 653 10.79 4.81 -16.47
N ASN A 654 10.64 5.96 -15.80
CA ASN A 654 9.60 6.23 -14.78
C ASN A 654 9.55 5.28 -13.56
N ALA A 655 10.54 4.40 -13.38
CA ALA A 655 10.56 3.48 -12.24
C ALA A 655 10.72 4.26 -10.93
N ASN A 656 10.12 3.75 -9.85
CA ASN A 656 10.25 4.34 -8.52
C ASN A 656 11.27 3.58 -7.67
N LEU A 657 12.46 4.14 -7.47
CA LEU A 657 13.54 3.60 -6.62
C LEU A 657 13.71 4.42 -5.32
N SER A 658 12.70 5.17 -4.89
CA SER A 658 12.82 6.01 -3.70
C SER A 658 13.13 5.17 -2.46
N GLY A 659 14.16 5.52 -1.69
CA GLY A 659 14.57 4.78 -0.49
C GLY A 659 15.26 3.43 -0.76
N ALA A 660 15.44 3.03 -2.02
CA ALA A 660 16.04 1.74 -2.35
C ALA A 660 17.54 1.69 -2.00
N ASN A 661 18.04 0.53 -1.57
CA ASN A 661 19.48 0.31 -1.33
C ASN A 661 20.17 -0.23 -2.58
N LEU A 662 20.89 0.63 -3.30
CA LEU A 662 21.60 0.35 -4.54
C LEU A 662 23.11 0.14 -4.34
N THR A 663 23.58 -0.08 -3.11
CA THR A 663 25.02 -0.21 -2.81
C THR A 663 25.66 -1.31 -3.65
N GLY A 664 26.60 -0.95 -4.54
CA GLY A 664 27.29 -1.89 -5.43
C GLY A 664 26.48 -2.39 -6.62
N ALA A 665 25.28 -1.83 -6.86
CA ALA A 665 24.47 -2.18 -8.02
C ALA A 665 25.11 -1.66 -9.33
N ASN A 666 25.03 -2.45 -10.40
CA ASN A 666 25.55 -2.08 -11.72
C ASN A 666 24.45 -1.50 -12.61
N LEU A 667 24.46 -0.18 -12.86
CA LEU A 667 23.50 0.49 -13.76
C LEU A 667 24.08 0.83 -15.16
N SER A 668 25.21 0.24 -15.54
CA SER A 668 25.84 0.53 -16.85
C SER A 668 24.89 0.22 -18.02
N GLY A 669 24.63 1.21 -18.88
CA GLY A 669 23.73 1.12 -20.01
C GLY A 669 22.23 1.18 -19.66
N ALA A 670 21.85 1.33 -18.40
CA ALA A 670 20.44 1.35 -18.01
C ALA A 670 19.75 2.67 -18.42
N LEU A 671 18.56 2.62 -19.00
CA LEU A 671 17.75 3.81 -19.32
C LEU A 671 17.03 4.30 -18.05
N ILE A 672 17.29 5.53 -17.59
CA ILE A 672 16.79 6.04 -16.29
C ILE A 672 15.92 7.29 -16.42
N SER A 673 15.29 7.49 -17.59
CA SER A 673 14.49 8.68 -17.86
C SER A 673 13.25 8.71 -16.96
N GLY A 674 13.09 9.74 -16.12
CA GLY A 674 11.94 9.86 -15.20
C GLY A 674 12.00 8.96 -13.96
N THR A 675 13.09 8.21 -13.74
CA THR A 675 13.26 7.36 -12.54
C THR A 675 13.31 8.21 -11.25
N ASN A 676 12.54 7.83 -10.23
CA ASN A 676 12.57 8.48 -8.91
C ASN A 676 13.62 7.84 -8.01
N LEU A 677 14.65 8.59 -7.58
CA LEU A 677 15.72 8.11 -6.69
C LEU A 677 15.77 8.84 -5.34
N ILE A 678 14.68 9.50 -4.93
CA ILE A 678 14.62 10.23 -3.66
C ILE A 678 14.89 9.27 -2.49
N GLY A 679 15.93 9.52 -1.71
CA GLY A 679 16.27 8.72 -0.53
C GLY A 679 17.04 7.42 -0.84
N ALA A 680 17.37 7.13 -2.10
CA ALA A 680 18.12 5.93 -2.45
C ALA A 680 19.56 5.95 -1.89
N ILE A 681 20.04 4.78 -1.45
CA ILE A 681 21.33 4.60 -0.78
C ILE A 681 22.32 3.96 -1.75
N GLY A 682 23.55 4.50 -1.87
CA GLY A 682 24.66 3.82 -2.55
C GLY A 682 24.58 3.70 -4.07
N ALA A 683 23.71 4.47 -4.74
CA ALA A 683 23.53 4.41 -6.20
C ALA A 683 24.75 4.92 -6.99
N ASP A 684 25.37 4.05 -7.79
CA ASP A 684 26.36 4.42 -8.81
C ASP A 684 25.72 4.43 -10.20
N LEU A 685 25.47 5.63 -10.74
CA LEU A 685 24.86 5.81 -12.06
C LEU A 685 25.90 5.77 -13.21
N THR A 686 27.14 5.32 -12.95
CA THR A 686 28.18 5.24 -13.98
C THR A 686 27.70 4.41 -15.17
N GLY A 687 27.62 5.06 -16.33
CA GLY A 687 27.23 4.43 -17.59
C GLY A 687 25.72 4.33 -17.83
N ALA A 688 24.86 4.79 -16.92
CA ALA A 688 23.42 4.89 -17.17
C ALA A 688 23.12 5.94 -18.28
N ILE A 689 21.98 5.77 -18.96
CA ILE A 689 21.60 6.49 -20.18
C ILE A 689 20.33 7.32 -19.92
N LEU A 690 20.35 8.58 -20.37
CA LEU A 690 19.17 9.43 -20.50
C LEU A 690 18.91 9.66 -22.00
N ASP A 691 17.84 9.08 -22.50
CA ASP A 691 17.48 9.05 -23.93
C ASP A 691 16.62 10.26 -24.36
N LYS A 692 16.03 10.98 -23.39
CA LYS A 692 15.20 12.18 -23.62
C LYS A 692 15.54 13.30 -22.63
N PRO A 693 15.30 14.57 -22.98
CA PRO A 693 15.40 15.67 -22.02
C PRO A 693 14.34 15.49 -20.92
N VAL A 694 14.79 15.17 -19.70
CA VAL A 694 13.91 14.96 -18.54
C VAL A 694 14.51 15.61 -17.31
N GLU A 695 13.66 15.96 -16.34
CA GLU A 695 14.10 16.40 -15.03
C GLU A 695 14.45 15.18 -14.18
N PHE A 696 15.72 15.09 -13.75
CA PHE A 696 16.22 13.98 -12.95
C PHE A 696 16.32 14.38 -11.48
N THR A 697 15.70 13.62 -10.56
CA THR A 697 15.58 13.97 -9.13
C THR A 697 16.44 13.05 -8.26
N ILE A 698 17.38 13.61 -7.49
CA ILE A 698 18.29 12.87 -6.59
C ILE A 698 18.30 13.44 -5.15
N SER A 699 18.66 12.63 -4.15
CA SER A 699 18.98 13.09 -2.79
C SER A 699 20.46 12.92 -2.40
N THR A 700 20.82 13.36 -1.18
CA THR A 700 22.16 13.67 -0.56
C THR A 700 23.37 12.75 -0.78
N SER A 701 23.29 11.74 -1.63
CA SER A 701 24.42 10.88 -1.99
C SER A 701 25.31 11.54 -3.06
N ILE A 702 26.58 11.15 -3.12
CA ILE A 702 27.47 11.50 -4.24
C ILE A 702 26.88 10.84 -5.50
N VAL A 703 26.45 11.65 -6.47
CA VAL A 703 25.91 11.15 -7.74
C VAL A 703 26.87 11.50 -8.85
N ARG A 704 27.36 10.48 -9.57
CA ARG A 704 28.04 10.70 -10.85
C ARG A 704 26.99 10.89 -11.94
N LEU A 705 27.06 11.99 -12.67
CA LEU A 705 26.10 12.29 -13.73
C LEU A 705 26.19 11.25 -14.88
N PRO A 706 25.05 10.84 -15.47
CA PRO A 706 25.02 9.96 -16.63
C PRO A 706 25.63 10.63 -17.86
N SER A 707 26.01 9.84 -18.87
CA SER A 707 26.40 10.36 -20.18
C SER A 707 25.16 10.58 -21.05
N GLY A 708 24.86 11.82 -21.48
CA GLY A 708 23.71 12.08 -22.36
C GLY A 708 23.25 13.54 -22.46
N LYS A 709 22.17 13.79 -23.24
CA LYS A 709 21.57 15.12 -23.49
C LYS A 709 20.52 15.48 -22.43
N ALA A 710 20.91 15.51 -21.17
CA ALA A 710 20.03 16.05 -20.13
C ALA A 710 20.22 17.58 -20.07
N ASN A 711 19.12 18.33 -19.98
CA ASN A 711 19.17 19.79 -19.96
C ASN A 711 19.28 20.34 -18.54
N LYS A 712 18.68 19.65 -17.54
CA LYS A 712 18.63 20.08 -16.13
C LYS A 712 18.69 18.89 -15.16
N ILE A 713 19.31 19.09 -14.00
CA ILE A 713 19.24 18.20 -12.83
C ILE A 713 18.53 18.89 -11.68
N LYS A 714 17.63 18.19 -10.97
CA LYS A 714 17.01 18.62 -9.72
C LYS A 714 17.61 17.85 -8.54
N ILE A 715 18.18 18.58 -7.60
CA ILE A 715 18.73 18.04 -6.35
C ILE A 715 17.75 18.37 -5.23
N VAL A 716 17.30 17.34 -4.50
CA VAL A 716 16.35 17.46 -3.39
C VAL A 716 16.99 16.92 -2.12
N PHE A 717 17.13 17.75 -1.10
CA PHE A 717 17.72 17.32 0.18
C PHE A 717 16.96 17.91 1.35
N SER A 718 16.84 17.13 2.43
CA SER A 718 16.26 17.59 3.67
C SER A 718 17.25 18.50 4.39
N THR A 719 16.74 19.59 4.96
CA THR A 719 17.55 20.57 5.67
C THR A 719 17.13 20.71 7.12
N GLU A 720 18.10 20.98 8.00
CA GLU A 720 17.87 21.32 9.40
C GLU A 720 17.92 22.84 9.57
N THR A 721 16.99 23.40 10.36
CA THR A 721 16.81 24.84 10.55
C THR A 721 18.06 25.57 11.11
N SER A 722 18.98 24.83 11.75
CA SER A 722 20.21 25.36 12.36
C SER A 722 21.46 25.18 11.50
N LYS A 723 21.32 24.69 10.26
CA LYS A 723 22.45 24.26 9.43
C LYS A 723 22.45 24.95 8.08
N THR A 724 23.65 25.07 7.52
CA THR A 724 23.82 25.57 6.15
C THR A 724 24.28 24.45 5.26
N TYR A 725 23.92 24.50 3.99
CA TYR A 725 24.27 23.47 3.03
C TYR A 725 25.02 24.10 1.86
N ALA A 726 25.80 23.28 1.17
CA ALA A 726 26.43 23.65 -0.08
C ALA A 726 26.27 22.51 -1.07
N ILE A 727 26.03 22.85 -2.33
CA ILE A 727 26.03 21.89 -3.43
C ILE A 727 27.39 22.00 -4.11
N GLN A 728 28.03 20.85 -4.30
CA GLN A 728 29.38 20.77 -4.84
C GLN A 728 29.43 19.86 -6.05
N SER A 729 30.33 20.18 -6.99
CA SER A 729 30.72 19.34 -8.10
C SER A 729 32.19 18.92 -8.04
N SER A 730 32.53 17.76 -8.62
CA SER A 730 33.90 17.25 -8.70
C SER A 730 34.12 16.43 -9.97
N PRO A 731 35.27 16.52 -10.66
CA PRO A 731 35.57 15.64 -11.81
C PRO A 731 36.02 14.22 -11.42
N ASP A 732 36.61 14.03 -10.24
CA ASP A 732 37.34 12.79 -9.89
C ASP A 732 37.29 12.41 -8.39
N LEU A 733 36.32 12.95 -7.63
CA LEU A 733 36.11 12.75 -6.18
C LEU A 733 37.23 13.28 -5.26
N SER A 734 38.41 13.59 -5.79
CA SER A 734 39.56 14.07 -5.04
C SER A 734 39.48 15.56 -4.68
N ALA A 735 38.80 16.35 -5.50
CA ALA A 735 38.67 17.79 -5.33
C ALA A 735 37.24 18.27 -5.61
N TRP A 736 36.61 18.92 -4.63
CA TRP A 736 35.23 19.41 -4.71
C TRP A 736 35.16 20.92 -4.81
N ARG A 737 34.37 21.42 -5.76
CA ARG A 737 34.09 22.86 -5.95
C ARG A 737 32.64 23.13 -5.61
N SER A 738 32.36 24.19 -4.86
CA SER A 738 30.98 24.55 -4.55
C SER A 738 30.37 25.24 -5.77
N ILE A 739 29.27 24.68 -6.29
CA ILE A 739 28.46 25.30 -7.35
C ILE A 739 27.38 26.19 -6.75
N GLU A 740 26.96 25.90 -5.51
CA GLU A 740 26.12 26.80 -4.73
C GLU A 740 26.43 26.64 -3.24
N SER A 741 26.36 27.72 -2.47
CA SER A 741 26.77 27.76 -1.05
C SER A 741 25.78 28.54 -0.21
N ASN A 742 25.88 28.38 1.12
CA ASN A 742 25.08 29.10 2.13
C ASN A 742 23.57 28.87 1.97
N ILE A 743 23.19 27.65 1.62
CA ILE A 743 21.79 27.26 1.53
C ILE A 743 21.27 27.11 2.96
N GLN A 744 20.44 28.05 3.40
CA GLN A 744 19.92 28.06 4.75
C GLN A 744 18.88 26.95 4.90
N GLY A 745 19.09 26.06 5.88
CA GLY A 745 18.11 25.03 6.17
C GLY A 745 16.85 25.62 6.82
N ASN A 746 15.70 25.05 6.49
CA ASN A 746 14.39 25.49 6.98
C ASN A 746 13.60 24.38 7.67
N GLY A 747 14.23 23.22 7.94
CA GLY A 747 13.54 22.06 8.50
C GLY A 747 12.73 21.26 7.48
N GLN A 748 12.74 21.66 6.21
CA GLN A 748 12.00 21.03 5.12
C GLN A 748 12.94 20.54 3.99
N LYS A 749 12.36 19.87 3.00
CA LYS A 749 13.04 19.54 1.74
C LYS A 749 13.28 20.82 0.95
N VAL A 750 14.52 21.00 0.51
CA VAL A 750 14.94 22.07 -0.39
C VAL A 750 15.22 21.48 -1.76
N GLU A 751 14.69 22.13 -2.79
CA GLU A 751 14.86 21.73 -4.19
C GLU A 751 15.74 22.75 -4.94
N ARG A 752 16.68 22.24 -5.74
CA ARG A 752 17.56 23.09 -6.56
C ARG A 752 17.77 22.49 -7.93
N SER A 753 17.48 23.28 -8.97
CA SER A 753 17.62 22.85 -10.35
C SER A 753 18.83 23.53 -11.01
N PHE A 754 19.65 22.76 -11.72
CA PHE A 754 20.86 23.23 -12.40
C PHE A 754 20.86 22.76 -13.85
N ASP A 755 21.34 23.60 -14.77
CA ASP A 755 21.55 23.17 -16.14
C ASP A 755 22.73 22.19 -16.22
N LEU A 756 22.54 21.11 -16.97
CA LEU A 756 23.59 20.12 -17.22
C LEU A 756 24.39 20.59 -18.45
N GLY A 757 25.63 21.05 -18.22
CA GLY A 757 26.59 21.29 -19.31
C GLY A 757 27.15 19.98 -19.87
N ASP A 758 28.09 20.09 -20.81
CA ASP A 758 28.69 18.98 -21.59
C ASP A 758 29.59 18.00 -20.76
N SER A 759 29.45 17.93 -19.44
CA SER A 759 30.57 17.51 -18.58
C SER A 759 30.25 16.53 -17.45
N LYS A 760 31.16 15.54 -17.39
CA LYS A 760 31.25 14.36 -16.54
C LYS A 760 31.64 14.73 -15.10
N TYR A 761 30.72 15.28 -14.32
CA TYR A 761 30.99 15.65 -12.92
C TYR A 761 30.17 14.81 -11.92
N PHE A 762 30.76 14.57 -10.75
CA PHE A 762 30.07 14.14 -9.54
C PHE A 762 29.39 15.34 -8.89
N LEU A 763 28.21 15.15 -8.31
CA LEU A 763 27.47 16.14 -7.54
C LEU A 763 27.18 15.62 -6.13
N ARG A 764 27.20 16.52 -5.14
CA ARG A 764 26.75 16.23 -3.77
C ARG A 764 26.14 17.46 -3.12
N ALA A 765 25.18 17.26 -2.22
CA ALA A 765 24.80 18.26 -1.23
C ALA A 765 25.51 17.95 0.09
N ILE A 766 26.32 18.86 0.59
CA ILE A 766 26.97 18.73 1.89
C ILE A 766 26.34 19.65 2.92
N LYS A 767 26.19 19.12 4.13
CA LYS A 767 25.94 19.89 5.34
C LYS A 767 27.23 20.59 5.76
N ARG A 768 27.16 21.89 6.05
CA ARG A 768 28.24 22.70 6.61
C ARG A 768 27.97 23.03 8.07
#